data_AF-A0A3C1Q5N8-F1
#
_entry.id   AF-A0A3C1Q5N8-F1
#
_cell.length_a   1.000
_cell.length_b   1.000
_cell.length_c   1.000
_cell.angle_alpha   90.00
_cell.angle_beta   90.00
_cell.angle_gamma   90.00
#
_symmetry.space_group_name_H-M   'P 1'
#
loop_
_entity.id
_entity.type
_entity.pdbx_description
1 polymer ?
#
loop_
_entity_poly.entity_id
_entity_poly.type
_entity_poly.pdbx_seq_one_letter_code
_entity_poly.pdbx_strand_id
1 'polypeptide(L)'
;MAVAGDFRISGLASGYDTAQLIEQLIAIERRPVLQMQKRQDRIKARSDAWRDITTRLSNLKSKISSLKLAGTMNAKSASSSDDKLLTAAAEPGAANSVYKIWVDQLATSTRVTSGRQVGRELDLGVKLSEAGFAITPTVGTFTINGVAIRIDADTVMSDGVDNADSNSIFGKINHSGAGVTASVEENRLVLRAEPDAEPIRLGSGGDTSNFLTAAKVLGIPAGDTITSYGALGVARTTAALNKARLAAGMSHSITGGVAEGEVEGKLATALEAGTTVTFTYRGEEYTTSALSGGDDMELIAAELQAKMNEAAGLDSGVIRVRISGLEGKANDRFVITDTAEPMSGDDAADNSIMVNEASDALKLTLADGATTRGMFKINGVAIQYDANRDAINDIINRINASTANVTAAYDGLSDRLVLTSKETGGLTITMDDVGGNFLAAVGLAGAEQEYGKNALFRIDGVQGGVQLSSASNTVSGVLTNVTLDLREVSDDPVTLTVSQNVDSAYNAVRGFVDQYGSTMDLLSSLTAYDKETKTAGALQGNSAVRGIQTSLRRLAMVSVEGQPKGFDSLLAIGISTGAPGKAGSRTGALTIDEAKLKEALRTDPQSVLRLFNEAEQGISVQYEKYIDELVKSTSGLISQTQNILKDQTREIDRRIQEMEARLEKRKESLVRQYTQMEKALAAMYQQQMWMDSQFSSMGIW
;
A
#
# COMPACT_ATOMS: atom_id res chain seq x y z
N MET A 1 20.99 8.81 47.24
CA MET A 1 21.42 9.25 48.58
C MET A 1 22.81 8.69 48.83
N ALA A 2 23.78 9.56 49.09
CA ALA A 2 25.13 9.20 49.46
C ALA A 2 25.12 8.44 50.79
N VAL A 3 25.72 7.25 50.83
CA VAL A 3 25.92 6.50 52.08
C VAL A 3 27.20 7.03 52.69
N ALA A 4 27.06 7.96 53.63
CA ALA A 4 28.13 8.26 54.57
C ALA A 4 28.47 6.96 55.33
N GLY A 5 29.72 6.52 55.18
CA GLY A 5 30.24 5.34 55.87
C GLY A 5 30.25 5.58 57.37
N ASP A 6 29.25 5.03 58.05
CA ASP A 6 29.28 4.82 59.49
C ASP A 6 30.28 3.67 59.75
N PHE A 7 31.55 4.02 59.92
CA PHE A 7 32.65 3.09 60.20
C PHE A 7 32.42 2.45 61.56
N ARG A 8 31.61 1.39 61.59
CA ARG A 8 31.36 0.57 62.77
C ARG A 8 32.59 -0.29 62.99
N ILE A 9 33.40 0.09 63.97
CA ILE A 9 34.59 -0.67 64.33
C ILE A 9 34.16 -1.96 65.04
N SER A 10 33.87 -2.98 64.24
CA SER A 10 33.57 -4.36 64.65
C SER A 10 34.77 -4.96 65.38
N GLY A 11 34.54 -5.68 66.48
CA GLY A 11 35.53 -6.56 67.10
C GLY A 11 36.64 -5.93 67.93
N LEU A 12 36.67 -4.60 68.13
CA LEU A 12 37.74 -3.93 68.91
C LEU A 12 37.83 -4.40 70.38
N ALA A 13 36.69 -4.69 71.01
CA ALA A 13 36.65 -5.11 72.41
C ALA A 13 36.69 -6.64 72.57
N SER A 14 36.04 -7.39 71.67
CA SER A 14 35.88 -8.84 71.81
C SER A 14 36.93 -9.69 71.09
N GLY A 15 37.64 -9.13 70.11
CA GLY A 15 38.56 -9.86 69.23
C GLY A 15 37.89 -10.75 68.18
N TYR A 16 36.56 -10.73 68.04
CA TYR A 16 35.80 -11.53 67.05
C TYR A 16 35.19 -10.65 65.95
N ASP A 17 35.16 -11.14 64.69
CA ASP A 17 34.46 -10.49 63.58
C ASP A 17 32.94 -10.72 63.70
N THR A 18 32.27 -9.78 64.37
CA THR A 18 30.83 -9.86 64.61
C THR A 18 30.02 -9.67 63.33
N ALA A 19 30.55 -9.01 62.31
CA ALA A 19 29.89 -8.84 61.01
C ALA A 19 29.80 -10.17 60.26
N GLN A 20 30.90 -10.92 60.19
CA GLN A 20 30.93 -12.24 59.57
C GLN A 20 30.00 -13.24 60.29
N LEU A 21 29.94 -13.19 61.63
CA LEU A 21 29.04 -14.03 62.41
C LEU A 21 27.57 -13.71 62.13
N ILE A 22 27.20 -12.43 62.05
CA ILE A 22 25.83 -12.00 61.71
C ILE A 22 25.46 -12.48 60.31
N GLU A 23 26.36 -12.38 59.33
CA GLU A 23 26.12 -12.90 57.98
C GLU A 23 25.89 -14.42 57.97
N GLN A 24 26.69 -15.19 58.70
CA GLN A 24 26.51 -16.63 58.82
C GLN A 24 25.18 -17.00 59.50
N LEU A 25 24.78 -16.27 60.55
CA LEU A 25 23.49 -16.46 61.22
C LEU A 25 22.32 -16.16 60.29
N ILE A 26 22.36 -15.04 59.56
CA ILE A 26 21.34 -14.70 58.57
C ILE A 26 21.31 -15.70 57.41
N ALA A 27 22.45 -16.23 56.98
CA ALA A 27 22.51 -17.27 55.95
C ALA A 27 21.81 -18.57 56.37
N ILE A 28 21.93 -18.97 57.65
CA ILE A 28 21.19 -20.10 58.21
C ILE A 28 19.69 -19.79 58.29
N GLU A 29 19.33 -18.61 58.80
CA GLU A 29 17.93 -18.18 58.89
C GLU A 29 17.27 -17.98 57.50
N ARG A 30 18.05 -17.79 56.43
CA ARG A 30 17.56 -17.69 55.03
C ARG A 30 17.25 -19.05 54.38
N ARG A 31 17.63 -20.19 54.98
CA ARG A 31 17.35 -21.54 54.42
C ARG A 31 15.88 -21.78 54.02
N PRO A 32 14.87 -21.36 54.81
CA PRO A 32 13.46 -21.50 54.42
C PRO A 32 13.14 -20.72 53.14
N VAL A 33 13.67 -19.50 53.00
CA VAL A 33 13.49 -18.68 51.79
C VAL A 33 14.06 -19.40 50.56
N LEU A 34 15.26 -19.98 50.66
CA LEU A 34 15.86 -20.76 49.57
C LEU A 34 15.01 -21.98 49.19
N GLN A 35 14.37 -22.65 50.16
CA GLN A 35 13.44 -23.74 49.88
C GLN A 35 12.17 -23.25 49.17
N MET A 36 11.65 -22.09 49.54
CA MET A 36 10.49 -21.48 48.88
C MET A 36 10.81 -20.99 47.46
N GLN A 37 11.99 -20.41 47.24
CA GLN A 37 12.47 -20.07 45.89
C GLN A 37 12.56 -21.33 45.01
N LYS A 38 13.18 -22.41 45.50
CA LYS A 38 13.21 -23.70 44.78
C LYS A 38 11.81 -24.25 44.48
N ARG A 39 10.85 -24.05 45.40
CA ARG A 39 9.44 -24.44 45.17
C ARG A 39 8.79 -23.54 44.12
N GLN A 40 9.04 -22.24 44.17
CA GLN A 40 8.56 -21.27 43.20
C GLN A 40 9.04 -21.62 41.78
N ASP A 41 10.32 -21.90 41.61
CA ASP A 41 10.92 -22.26 40.32
C ASP A 41 10.26 -23.52 39.74
N ARG A 42 9.99 -24.52 40.58
CA ARG A 42 9.26 -25.73 40.15
C ARG A 42 7.83 -25.43 39.69
N ILE A 43 7.13 -24.51 40.35
CA ILE A 43 5.76 -24.13 39.96
C ILE A 43 5.79 -23.28 38.69
N LYS A 44 6.75 -22.37 38.54
CA LYS A 44 6.98 -21.59 37.31
C LYS A 44 7.26 -22.50 36.12
N ALA A 45 8.20 -23.44 36.26
CA ALA A 45 8.50 -24.43 35.22
C ALA A 45 7.26 -25.25 34.81
N ARG A 46 6.39 -25.60 35.76
CA ARG A 46 5.09 -26.24 35.46
C ARG A 46 4.14 -25.32 34.72
N SER A 47 4.04 -24.06 35.13
CA SER A 47 3.20 -23.06 34.46
C SER A 47 3.66 -22.83 33.01
N ASP A 48 4.97 -22.71 32.79
CA ASP A 48 5.55 -22.56 31.46
C ASP A 48 5.29 -23.79 30.59
N ALA A 49 5.46 -24.99 31.15
CA ALA A 49 5.13 -26.24 30.46
C ALA A 49 3.65 -26.31 30.02
N TRP A 50 2.70 -25.88 30.87
CA TRP A 50 1.29 -25.79 30.47
C TRP A 50 1.04 -24.72 29.40
N ARG A 51 1.75 -23.60 29.44
CA ARG A 51 1.67 -22.57 28.39
C ARG A 51 2.18 -23.10 27.05
N ASP A 52 3.27 -23.84 27.05
CA ASP A 52 3.82 -24.47 25.84
C ASP A 52 2.86 -25.52 25.27
N ILE A 53 2.19 -26.30 26.13
CA ILE A 53 1.12 -27.21 25.72
C ILE A 53 -0.02 -26.42 25.04
N THR A 54 -0.52 -25.34 25.65
CA THR A 54 -1.56 -24.49 25.04
C THR A 54 -1.14 -24.02 23.66
N THR A 55 0.09 -23.49 23.52
CA THR A 55 0.61 -23.01 22.23
C THR A 55 0.64 -24.13 21.18
N ARG A 56 1.16 -25.32 21.53
CA ARG A 56 1.21 -26.44 20.57
C ARG A 56 -0.17 -26.96 20.19
N LEU A 57 -1.11 -27.02 21.13
CA LEU A 57 -2.50 -27.39 20.86
C LEU A 57 -3.20 -26.37 19.96
N SER A 58 -3.00 -25.06 20.17
CA SER A 58 -3.53 -24.02 19.30
C SER A 58 -2.94 -24.09 17.88
N ASN A 59 -1.64 -24.35 17.76
CA ASN A 59 -1.01 -24.55 16.45
C ASN A 59 -1.54 -25.81 15.76
N LEU A 60 -1.73 -26.91 16.51
CA LEU A 60 -2.33 -28.14 16.01
C LEU A 60 -3.76 -27.89 15.51
N LYS A 61 -4.56 -27.15 16.28
CA LYS A 61 -5.90 -26.71 15.88
C LYS A 61 -5.83 -25.95 14.55
N SER A 62 -4.98 -24.93 14.45
CA SER A 62 -4.84 -24.15 13.22
C SER A 62 -4.48 -25.01 11.99
N LYS A 63 -3.54 -25.95 12.14
CA LYS A 63 -3.14 -26.86 11.04
C LYS A 63 -4.24 -27.85 10.66
N ILE A 64 -5.02 -28.36 11.60
CA ILE A 64 -6.12 -29.28 11.29
C ILE A 64 -7.34 -28.55 10.73
N SER A 65 -7.57 -27.29 11.12
CA SER A 65 -8.63 -26.43 10.59
C SER A 65 -8.44 -26.13 9.11
N SER A 66 -7.21 -25.95 8.62
CA SER A 66 -6.98 -25.71 7.19
C SER A 66 -7.38 -26.90 6.31
N LEU A 67 -7.46 -28.12 6.88
CA LEU A 67 -7.90 -29.31 6.16
C LEU A 67 -9.42 -29.33 5.90
N LYS A 68 -10.19 -28.46 6.56
CA LYS A 68 -11.64 -28.30 6.32
C LYS A 68 -11.93 -27.44 5.09
N LEU A 69 -10.94 -26.72 4.58
CA LEU A 69 -11.13 -25.78 3.48
C LEU A 69 -11.17 -26.55 2.15
N ALA A 70 -12.31 -26.47 1.48
CA ALA A 70 -12.50 -27.06 0.17
C ALA A 70 -11.44 -26.57 -0.84
N GLY A 71 -11.02 -25.30 -0.77
CA GLY A 71 -9.98 -24.76 -1.64
C GLY A 71 -8.60 -25.42 -1.45
N THR A 72 -8.30 -25.94 -0.26
CA THR A 72 -7.05 -26.67 0.00
C THR A 72 -7.10 -28.09 -0.54
N MET A 73 -8.24 -28.79 -0.38
CA MET A 73 -8.40 -30.18 -0.81
C MET A 73 -8.73 -30.33 -2.30
N ASN A 74 -9.44 -29.36 -2.86
CA ASN A 74 -9.89 -29.34 -4.25
C ASN A 74 -9.09 -28.35 -5.11
N ALA A 75 -7.88 -28.00 -4.67
CA ALA A 75 -6.99 -27.16 -5.43
C ALA A 75 -6.79 -27.73 -6.85
N LYS A 76 -6.81 -26.86 -7.84
CA LYS A 76 -6.56 -27.19 -9.24
C LYS A 76 -5.22 -26.62 -9.67
N SER A 77 -4.63 -27.25 -10.68
CA SER A 77 -3.49 -26.73 -11.40
C SER A 77 -3.89 -26.55 -12.86
N ALA A 78 -3.40 -25.49 -13.47
CA ALA A 78 -3.49 -25.26 -14.90
C ALA A 78 -2.06 -25.13 -15.43
N SER A 79 -1.70 -25.95 -16.41
CA SER A 79 -0.38 -25.95 -17.03
C SER A 79 -0.51 -25.73 -18.53
N SER A 80 0.22 -24.75 -19.06
CA SER A 80 0.30 -24.50 -20.49
C SER A 80 1.42 -25.32 -21.13
N SER A 81 1.29 -25.66 -22.40
CA SER A 81 2.40 -26.17 -23.20
C SER A 81 3.41 -25.07 -23.55
N ASP A 82 2.99 -23.79 -23.53
CA ASP A 82 3.86 -22.63 -23.72
C ASP A 82 3.36 -21.42 -22.90
N ASP A 83 4.00 -21.17 -21.76
CA ASP A 83 3.66 -20.09 -20.83
C ASP A 83 4.00 -18.68 -21.38
N LYS A 84 4.78 -18.59 -22.47
CA LYS A 84 5.05 -17.30 -23.14
C LYS A 84 3.86 -16.85 -23.97
N LEU A 85 3.12 -17.78 -24.56
CA LEU A 85 1.96 -17.50 -25.39
C LEU A 85 0.69 -17.35 -24.55
N LEU A 86 0.48 -18.26 -23.59
CA LEU A 86 -0.73 -18.30 -22.77
C LEU A 86 -0.45 -18.92 -21.41
N THR A 87 -0.98 -18.31 -20.34
CA THR A 87 -1.06 -18.95 -19.02
C THR A 87 -2.50 -19.02 -18.56
N ALA A 88 -2.76 -19.78 -17.49
CA ALA A 88 -4.08 -19.82 -16.90
C ALA A 88 -4.01 -20.07 -15.39
N ALA A 89 -5.05 -19.61 -14.69
CA ALA A 89 -5.32 -19.95 -13.30
C ALA A 89 -6.60 -20.77 -13.23
N ALA A 90 -6.58 -21.88 -12.50
CA ALA A 90 -7.75 -22.72 -12.25
C ALA A 90 -8.15 -22.64 -10.77
N GLU A 91 -9.40 -22.31 -10.53
CA GLU A 91 -10.00 -22.24 -9.20
C GLU A 91 -10.57 -23.60 -8.77
N PRO A 92 -10.77 -23.82 -7.46
CA PRO A 92 -11.45 -25.01 -6.96
C PRO A 92 -12.83 -25.17 -7.63
N GLY A 93 -13.06 -26.35 -8.23
CA GLY A 93 -14.29 -26.63 -8.99
C GLY A 93 -14.13 -26.51 -10.50
N ALA A 94 -12.97 -26.09 -11.02
CA ALA A 94 -12.66 -26.27 -12.44
C ALA A 94 -12.66 -27.76 -12.80
N ALA A 95 -13.24 -28.11 -13.96
CA ALA A 95 -13.23 -29.48 -14.44
C ALA A 95 -11.81 -29.89 -14.86
N ASN A 96 -11.42 -31.12 -14.54
CA ASN A 96 -10.18 -31.69 -15.06
C ASN A 96 -10.35 -31.93 -16.56
N SER A 97 -9.58 -31.23 -17.39
CA SER A 97 -9.73 -31.28 -18.84
C SER A 97 -8.46 -30.80 -19.54
N VAL A 98 -8.35 -31.11 -20.83
CA VAL A 98 -7.30 -30.61 -21.71
C VAL A 98 -7.98 -29.77 -22.79
N TYR A 99 -7.55 -28.52 -22.92
CA TYR A 99 -8.04 -27.57 -23.92
C TYR A 99 -6.94 -27.27 -24.93
N LYS A 100 -7.31 -27.07 -26.18
CA LYS A 100 -6.43 -26.50 -27.20
C LYS A 100 -6.90 -25.10 -27.52
N ILE A 101 -6.00 -24.13 -27.41
CA ILE A 101 -6.33 -22.71 -27.49
C ILE A 101 -5.47 -22.06 -28.57
N TRP A 102 -6.09 -21.27 -29.44
CA TRP A 102 -5.41 -20.40 -30.40
C TRP A 102 -5.64 -18.96 -30.00
N VAL A 103 -4.58 -18.16 -29.99
CA VAL A 103 -4.63 -16.71 -29.81
C VAL A 103 -4.37 -16.08 -31.17
N ASP A 104 -5.42 -15.55 -31.81
CA ASP A 104 -5.32 -14.98 -33.15
C ASP A 104 -4.94 -13.49 -33.10
N GLN A 105 -5.33 -12.78 -32.03
CA GLN A 105 -5.02 -11.36 -31.82
C GLN A 105 -5.07 -11.02 -30.33
N LEU A 106 -4.19 -10.13 -29.85
CA LEU A 106 -4.26 -9.58 -28.50
C LEU A 106 -5.11 -8.31 -28.44
N ALA A 107 -5.70 -8.06 -27.28
CA ALA A 107 -6.34 -6.80 -26.99
C ALA A 107 -5.28 -5.70 -26.84
N THR A 108 -5.54 -4.53 -27.44
CA THR A 108 -4.68 -3.34 -27.36
C THR A 108 -5.43 -2.17 -26.74
N SER A 109 -4.71 -1.22 -26.14
CA SER A 109 -5.32 -0.04 -25.53
C SER A 109 -5.57 1.07 -26.54
N THR A 110 -6.65 1.83 -26.34
CA THR A 110 -6.89 3.09 -27.04
C THR A 110 -5.83 4.13 -26.66
N ARG A 111 -5.39 4.91 -27.66
CA ARG A 111 -4.45 6.01 -27.50
C ARG A 111 -4.98 7.30 -28.10
N VAL A 112 -4.65 8.41 -27.46
CA VAL A 112 -4.90 9.76 -27.99
C VAL A 112 -3.59 10.51 -27.96
N THR A 113 -3.22 11.10 -29.10
CA THR A 113 -2.06 12.00 -29.18
C THR A 113 -2.59 13.40 -29.44
N SER A 114 -2.04 14.43 -28.77
CA SER A 114 -2.44 15.82 -29.01
C SER A 114 -2.41 16.13 -30.51
N GLY A 115 -3.43 16.81 -31.05
CA GLY A 115 -3.59 17.10 -32.47
C GLY A 115 -2.56 18.09 -33.02
N ARG A 116 -1.91 18.86 -32.14
CA ARG A 116 -0.79 19.78 -32.46
C ARG A 116 0.34 19.67 -31.43
N GLN A 117 1.47 20.32 -31.74
CA GLN A 117 2.56 20.53 -30.77
C GLN A 117 2.02 21.29 -29.55
N VAL A 118 2.41 20.84 -28.35
CA VAL A 118 1.96 21.43 -27.08
C VAL A 118 2.58 22.81 -26.91
N GLY A 119 3.86 22.94 -27.25
CA GLY A 119 4.62 24.18 -27.18
C GLY A 119 4.40 25.08 -28.38
N ARG A 120 4.54 26.38 -28.15
CA ARG A 120 4.55 27.40 -29.19
C ARG A 120 5.78 27.22 -30.07
N GLU A 121 5.58 27.45 -31.36
CA GLU A 121 6.66 27.53 -32.33
C GLU A 121 7.73 28.56 -31.93
N LEU A 122 8.92 28.37 -32.49
CA LEU A 122 10.04 29.27 -32.31
C LEU A 122 9.72 30.66 -32.87
N ASP A 123 9.95 31.70 -32.08
CA ASP A 123 9.83 33.07 -32.55
C ASP A 123 11.11 33.45 -33.31
N LEU A 124 11.02 33.58 -34.63
CA LEU A 124 12.19 33.71 -35.48
C LEU A 124 12.83 35.11 -35.43
N GLY A 125 12.03 36.14 -35.12
CA GLY A 125 12.41 37.56 -35.21
C GLY A 125 13.01 38.14 -33.93
N VAL A 126 12.98 37.39 -32.84
CA VAL A 126 13.57 37.79 -31.56
C VAL A 126 14.95 37.17 -31.37
N LYS A 127 15.70 37.71 -30.41
CA LYS A 127 17.03 37.20 -30.05
C LYS A 127 16.97 35.71 -29.74
N LEU A 128 18.01 34.94 -30.09
CA LEU A 128 18.06 33.50 -29.80
C LEU A 128 17.82 33.17 -28.32
N SER A 129 18.18 34.09 -27.41
CA SER A 129 17.90 33.98 -25.97
C SER A 129 16.41 34.00 -25.59
N GLU A 130 15.58 34.58 -26.45
CA GLU A 130 14.15 34.84 -26.25
C GLU A 130 13.27 34.07 -27.26
N ALA A 131 13.86 33.57 -28.35
CA ALA A 131 13.19 32.81 -29.41
C ALA A 131 12.47 31.56 -28.89
N GLY A 132 12.94 31.06 -27.75
CA GLY A 132 12.30 29.97 -27.03
C GLY A 132 12.70 28.61 -27.57
N PHE A 133 14.00 28.40 -27.70
CA PHE A 133 14.54 27.05 -27.83
C PHE A 133 14.29 26.23 -26.56
N ALA A 134 14.25 24.91 -26.71
CA ALA A 134 14.31 23.97 -25.60
C ALA A 134 15.57 24.17 -24.75
N ILE A 135 16.70 24.38 -25.43
CA ILE A 135 18.01 24.72 -24.85
C ILE A 135 18.42 26.06 -25.44
N THR A 136 18.61 27.08 -24.60
CA THR A 136 18.97 28.41 -25.10
C THR A 136 20.33 28.38 -25.81
N PRO A 137 20.42 28.87 -27.07
CA PRO A 137 21.68 29.00 -27.78
C PRO A 137 22.64 29.96 -27.08
N THR A 138 23.93 29.63 -27.05
CA THR A 138 25.00 30.45 -26.48
C THR A 138 25.75 31.21 -27.57
N VAL A 139 26.22 32.40 -27.20
CA VAL A 139 27.17 33.18 -28.01
C VAL A 139 28.43 32.35 -28.25
N GLY A 140 28.99 32.47 -29.45
CA GLY A 140 30.17 31.70 -29.85
C GLY A 140 30.18 31.42 -31.35
N THR A 141 30.87 30.37 -31.75
CA THR A 141 30.93 29.92 -33.14
C THR A 141 30.51 28.46 -33.24
N PHE A 142 29.83 28.11 -34.32
CA PHE A 142 29.61 26.73 -34.72
C PHE A 142 30.05 26.56 -36.17
N THR A 143 30.25 25.32 -36.62
CA THR A 143 30.79 25.08 -37.97
C THR A 143 29.84 24.25 -38.85
N ILE A 144 29.78 24.62 -40.13
CA ILE A 144 29.12 23.86 -41.21
C ILE A 144 30.12 23.72 -42.35
N ASN A 145 30.37 22.51 -42.83
CA ASN A 145 31.33 22.22 -43.91
C ASN A 145 32.73 22.85 -43.67
N GLY A 146 33.15 22.95 -42.41
CA GLY A 146 34.42 23.56 -42.01
C GLY A 146 34.42 25.10 -41.97
N VAL A 147 33.31 25.75 -42.36
CA VAL A 147 33.13 27.20 -42.27
C VAL A 147 32.57 27.57 -40.90
N ALA A 148 33.23 28.53 -40.23
CA ALA A 148 32.81 29.01 -38.92
C ALA A 148 31.73 30.09 -39.03
N ILE A 149 30.61 29.87 -38.35
CA ILE A 149 29.45 30.76 -38.28
C ILE A 149 29.35 31.31 -36.87
N ARG A 150 29.27 32.64 -36.74
CA ARG A 150 29.30 33.33 -35.45
C ARG A 150 27.90 33.67 -34.96
N ILE A 151 27.64 33.37 -33.68
CA ILE A 151 26.46 33.78 -32.93
C ILE A 151 26.86 34.86 -31.94
N ASP A 152 26.19 36.00 -32.05
CA ASP A 152 26.32 37.14 -31.17
C ASP A 152 25.11 37.27 -30.24
N ALA A 153 25.20 38.15 -29.24
CA ALA A 153 24.17 38.31 -28.21
C ALA A 153 22.81 38.80 -28.77
N ASP A 154 22.83 39.44 -29.94
CA ASP A 154 21.68 40.00 -30.63
C ASP A 154 21.30 39.21 -31.90
N THR A 155 21.98 38.08 -32.19
CA THR A 155 21.61 37.20 -33.29
C THR A 155 20.20 36.67 -33.12
N VAL A 156 19.44 36.65 -34.22
CA VAL A 156 18.07 36.12 -34.33
C VAL A 156 18.05 34.91 -35.25
N MET A 157 16.94 34.17 -35.35
CA MET A 157 16.85 33.09 -36.36
C MET A 157 16.67 33.66 -37.77
N SER A 158 15.76 34.61 -37.92
CA SER A 158 15.47 35.33 -39.16
C SER A 158 15.10 36.78 -38.85
N ASP A 159 15.77 37.73 -39.49
CA ASP A 159 15.39 39.15 -39.48
C ASP A 159 14.63 39.55 -40.76
N GLY A 160 14.28 38.58 -41.61
CA GLY A 160 13.68 38.81 -42.92
C GLY A 160 14.67 39.32 -43.97
N VAL A 161 15.96 39.40 -43.64
CA VAL A 161 17.03 39.81 -44.55
C VAL A 161 17.93 38.59 -44.83
N ASP A 162 17.96 38.16 -46.08
CA ASP A 162 18.84 37.06 -46.52
C ASP A 162 19.99 37.63 -47.36
N ASN A 163 20.99 38.19 -46.69
CA ASN A 163 22.22 38.67 -47.31
C ASN A 163 23.41 38.54 -46.33
N ALA A 164 24.63 38.84 -46.81
CA ALA A 164 25.86 38.73 -46.03
C ALA A 164 25.95 39.70 -44.83
N ASP A 165 25.15 40.77 -44.81
CA ASP A 165 25.11 41.77 -43.73
C ASP A 165 24.10 41.41 -42.64
N SER A 166 23.26 40.38 -42.86
CA SER A 166 22.25 39.93 -41.89
C SER A 166 22.89 39.41 -40.61
N ASN A 167 22.32 39.79 -39.47
CA ASN A 167 22.70 39.22 -38.17
C ASN A 167 21.85 38.00 -37.79
N SER A 168 21.07 37.45 -38.72
CA SER A 168 20.26 36.25 -38.51
C SER A 168 21.04 34.95 -38.76
N ILE A 169 20.61 33.86 -38.13
CA ILE A 169 21.17 32.52 -38.40
C ILE A 169 20.98 32.14 -39.87
N PHE A 170 19.81 32.41 -40.46
CA PHE A 170 19.56 32.08 -41.86
C PHE A 170 20.49 32.85 -42.79
N GLY A 171 20.56 34.17 -42.67
CA GLY A 171 21.45 34.99 -43.48
C GLY A 171 22.92 34.58 -43.30
N LYS A 172 23.36 34.35 -42.06
CA LYS A 172 24.71 33.90 -41.75
C LYS A 172 25.03 32.51 -42.29
N ILE A 173 24.08 31.58 -42.38
CA ILE A 173 24.30 30.26 -43.00
C ILE A 173 24.30 30.38 -44.52
N ASN A 174 23.22 30.94 -45.09
CA ASN A 174 23.00 31.04 -46.53
C ASN A 174 24.11 31.83 -47.25
N HIS A 175 24.72 32.80 -46.56
CA HIS A 175 25.78 33.64 -47.12
C HIS A 175 27.17 33.34 -46.54
N SER A 176 27.35 32.22 -45.80
CA SER A 176 28.66 31.82 -45.24
C SER A 176 29.66 31.34 -46.28
N GLY A 177 29.20 30.93 -47.47
CA GLY A 177 30.01 30.19 -48.44
C GLY A 177 30.17 28.70 -48.11
N ALA A 178 29.40 28.16 -47.14
CA ALA A 178 29.41 26.74 -46.79
C ALA A 178 28.67 25.84 -47.81
N GLY A 179 28.01 26.42 -48.82
CA GLY A 179 27.21 25.68 -49.82
C GLY A 179 25.92 25.10 -49.24
N VAL A 180 25.28 25.80 -48.29
CA VAL A 180 24.11 25.31 -47.55
C VAL A 180 23.09 26.43 -47.40
N THR A 181 21.81 26.08 -47.59
CA THR A 181 20.67 26.94 -47.28
C THR A 181 19.96 26.45 -46.02
N ALA A 182 19.55 27.38 -45.17
CA ALA A 182 18.85 27.15 -43.92
C ALA A 182 17.43 27.71 -43.96
N SER A 183 16.50 26.95 -43.41
CA SER A 183 15.10 27.32 -43.26
C SER A 183 14.50 26.67 -42.01
N VAL A 184 13.31 27.10 -41.59
CA VAL A 184 12.52 26.38 -40.59
C VAL A 184 11.23 25.89 -41.24
N GLU A 185 11.02 24.59 -41.17
CA GLU A 185 9.82 23.91 -41.66
C GLU A 185 9.23 23.10 -40.49
N GLU A 186 7.93 23.27 -40.19
CA GLU A 186 7.24 22.58 -39.08
C GLU A 186 7.99 22.69 -37.73
N ASN A 187 8.47 23.89 -37.41
CA ASN A 187 9.23 24.17 -36.17
C ASN A 187 10.52 23.33 -36.05
N ARG A 188 11.12 22.91 -37.18
CA ARG A 188 12.41 22.21 -37.27
C ARG A 188 13.36 22.97 -38.18
N LEU A 189 14.65 23.02 -37.83
CA LEU A 189 15.69 23.57 -38.71
C LEU A 189 15.90 22.59 -39.85
N VAL A 190 15.85 23.08 -41.08
CA VAL A 190 16.16 22.31 -42.29
C VAL A 190 17.32 22.99 -43.00
N LEU A 191 18.40 22.24 -43.14
CA LEU A 191 19.59 22.62 -43.91
C LEU A 191 19.60 21.82 -45.21
N ARG A 192 19.73 22.48 -46.35
CA ARG A 192 19.78 21.84 -47.67
C ARG A 192 21.06 22.25 -48.39
N ALA A 193 21.80 21.27 -48.89
CA ALA A 193 23.00 21.52 -49.69
C ALA A 193 22.61 22.24 -50.99
N GLU A 194 23.41 23.20 -51.39
CA GLU A 194 23.26 23.85 -52.69
C GLU A 194 23.59 22.87 -53.83
N PRO A 195 23.08 23.10 -55.06
CA PRO A 195 23.43 22.28 -56.21
C PRO A 195 24.96 22.16 -56.37
N ASP A 196 25.44 20.93 -56.58
CA ASP A 196 26.85 20.58 -56.75
C ASP A 196 27.76 20.80 -55.51
N ALA A 197 27.20 21.08 -54.33
CA ALA A 197 27.95 21.20 -53.08
C ALA A 197 28.30 19.83 -52.45
N GLU A 198 29.30 19.81 -51.56
CA GLU A 198 29.59 18.61 -50.75
C GLU A 198 28.48 18.34 -49.72
N PRO A 199 28.26 17.07 -49.31
CA PRO A 199 27.30 16.72 -48.26
C PRO A 199 27.52 17.54 -46.99
N ILE A 200 26.44 17.97 -46.34
CA ILE A 200 26.51 18.85 -45.17
C ILE A 200 27.16 18.10 -44.01
N ARG A 201 28.20 18.70 -43.42
CA ARG A 201 28.92 18.22 -42.24
C ARG A 201 28.79 19.27 -41.14
N LEU A 202 28.30 18.85 -39.97
CA LEU A 202 28.04 19.75 -38.86
C LEU A 202 29.04 19.54 -37.73
N GLY A 203 29.58 20.65 -37.24
CA GLY A 203 30.35 20.71 -36.02
C GLY A 203 31.84 20.44 -36.17
N SER A 204 32.61 21.02 -35.26
CA SER A 204 34.05 20.82 -35.11
C SER A 204 34.43 20.80 -33.63
N GLY A 205 35.61 20.25 -33.31
CA GLY A 205 36.15 20.28 -31.94
C GLY A 205 36.47 21.70 -31.41
N GLY A 206 36.43 22.73 -32.27
CA GLY A 206 36.65 24.13 -31.91
C GLY A 206 35.36 24.95 -31.75
N ASP A 207 34.18 24.33 -31.86
CA ASP A 207 32.91 25.03 -31.72
C ASP A 207 32.71 25.51 -30.28
N THR A 208 32.36 26.78 -30.12
CA THR A 208 32.17 27.44 -28.81
C THR A 208 30.70 27.78 -28.51
N SER A 209 29.84 27.75 -29.53
CA SER A 209 28.39 27.86 -29.36
C SER A 209 27.75 26.48 -29.24
N ASN A 210 26.73 26.35 -28.40
CA ASN A 210 25.89 25.14 -28.32
C ASN A 210 24.78 25.10 -29.39
N PHE A 211 24.78 25.99 -30.39
CA PHE A 211 23.65 26.14 -31.33
C PHE A 211 23.28 24.86 -32.06
N LEU A 212 24.24 24.07 -32.56
CA LEU A 212 23.94 22.81 -33.25
C LEU A 212 23.22 21.79 -32.33
N THR A 213 23.52 21.83 -31.03
CA THR A 213 22.82 21.06 -30.00
C THR A 213 21.43 21.63 -29.73
N ALA A 214 21.32 22.95 -29.56
CA ALA A 214 20.05 23.65 -29.34
C ALA A 214 19.08 23.49 -30.52
N ALA A 215 19.62 23.49 -31.75
CA ALA A 215 18.91 23.26 -32.99
C ALA A 215 18.65 21.78 -33.28
N LYS A 216 19.08 20.86 -32.40
CA LYS A 216 18.85 19.41 -32.52
C LYS A 216 19.33 18.83 -33.87
N VAL A 217 20.49 19.30 -34.36
CA VAL A 217 21.11 18.81 -35.61
C VAL A 217 22.49 18.19 -35.40
N LEU A 218 23.09 18.38 -34.22
CA LEU A 218 24.38 17.79 -33.89
C LEU A 218 24.28 16.25 -33.82
N GLY A 219 25.22 15.56 -34.48
CA GLY A 219 25.29 14.10 -34.51
C GLY A 219 24.50 13.43 -35.64
N ILE A 220 23.76 14.21 -36.44
CA ILE A 220 23.14 13.70 -37.66
C ILE A 220 24.24 13.39 -38.70
N PRO A 221 24.23 12.21 -39.34
CA PRO A 221 25.19 11.86 -40.39
C PRO A 221 25.21 12.88 -41.53
N ALA A 222 26.36 12.99 -42.20
CA ALA A 222 26.48 13.90 -43.34
C ALA A 222 25.55 13.49 -44.48
N GLY A 223 24.96 14.49 -45.16
CA GLY A 223 24.03 14.27 -46.26
C GLY A 223 23.55 15.57 -46.90
N ASP A 224 22.78 15.45 -47.97
CA ASP A 224 22.33 16.59 -48.78
C ASP A 224 21.22 17.41 -48.09
N THR A 225 20.56 16.83 -47.11
CA THR A 225 19.58 17.53 -46.26
C THR A 225 19.74 17.06 -44.82
N ILE A 226 19.81 18.03 -43.90
CA ILE A 226 19.81 17.78 -42.46
C ILE A 226 18.60 18.49 -41.85
N THR A 227 17.76 17.71 -41.16
CA THR A 227 16.59 18.24 -40.44
C THR A 227 16.74 17.98 -38.96
N SER A 228 16.35 18.92 -38.10
CA SER A 228 16.31 18.71 -36.65
C SER A 228 15.59 17.41 -36.30
N TYR A 229 16.16 16.60 -35.40
CA TYR A 229 15.53 15.35 -34.95
C TYR A 229 14.31 15.56 -34.03
N GLY A 230 13.96 16.82 -33.74
CA GLY A 230 12.75 17.18 -33.00
C GLY A 230 12.46 18.68 -33.09
N ALA A 231 11.32 19.11 -32.53
CA ALA A 231 10.88 20.50 -32.57
C ALA A 231 11.87 21.45 -31.86
N LEU A 232 12.09 22.64 -32.43
CA LEU A 232 12.97 23.68 -31.90
C LEU A 232 12.32 24.43 -30.73
N GLY A 233 11.11 24.93 -30.94
CA GLY A 233 10.23 25.44 -29.89
C GLY A 233 9.46 24.30 -29.24
N VAL A 234 9.59 24.13 -27.92
CA VAL A 234 8.85 23.11 -27.16
C VAL A 234 8.19 23.71 -25.92
N ALA A 235 7.21 23.00 -25.37
CA ALA A 235 6.62 23.35 -24.09
C ALA A 235 7.63 23.19 -22.94
N ARG A 236 7.57 24.10 -21.96
CA ARG A 236 8.36 24.00 -20.72
C ARG A 236 7.57 23.19 -19.69
N THR A 237 7.80 21.89 -19.66
CA THR A 237 6.98 20.95 -18.87
C THR A 237 7.11 21.09 -17.36
N THR A 238 8.13 21.79 -16.87
CA THR A 238 8.39 22.08 -15.45
C THR A 238 8.06 23.52 -15.04
N ALA A 239 7.74 24.39 -16.01
CA ALA A 239 7.30 25.75 -15.71
C ALA A 239 5.80 25.77 -15.45
N ALA A 240 5.34 26.74 -14.65
CA ALA A 240 3.92 27.00 -14.48
C ALA A 240 3.21 27.12 -15.84
N LEU A 241 1.97 26.63 -16.00
CA LEU A 241 1.27 26.56 -17.30
C LEU A 241 1.26 27.90 -18.04
N ASN A 242 1.11 29.03 -17.34
CA ASN A 242 1.16 30.37 -17.92
C ASN A 242 2.53 30.77 -18.51
N LYS A 243 3.59 30.09 -18.07
CA LYS A 243 5.00 30.24 -18.49
C LYS A 243 5.49 29.00 -19.26
N ALA A 244 4.61 28.03 -19.50
CA ALA A 244 4.95 26.77 -20.15
C ALA A 244 5.12 26.90 -21.67
N ARG A 245 4.94 28.11 -22.22
CA ARG A 245 5.01 28.39 -23.67
C ARG A 245 4.06 27.51 -24.45
N LEU A 246 2.82 27.35 -23.99
CA LEU A 246 1.81 26.59 -24.72
C LEU A 246 1.49 27.27 -26.05
N ALA A 247 1.24 26.48 -27.10
CA ALA A 247 0.92 27.01 -28.42
C ALA A 247 -0.44 27.73 -28.46
N ALA A 248 -1.35 27.43 -27.52
CA ALA A 248 -2.52 28.27 -27.28
C ALA A 248 -2.48 28.81 -25.84
N GLY A 249 -2.95 30.04 -25.66
CA GLY A 249 -3.02 30.68 -24.35
C GLY A 249 -3.99 29.95 -23.42
N MET A 250 -3.67 29.96 -22.13
CA MET A 250 -4.60 29.50 -21.09
C MET A 250 -5.71 30.55 -20.96
N SER A 251 -6.96 30.11 -21.14
CA SER A 251 -8.14 30.85 -20.73
C SER A 251 -8.50 30.44 -19.31
N HIS A 252 -9.11 31.39 -18.60
CA HIS A 252 -9.40 31.23 -17.19
C HIS A 252 -10.83 31.67 -16.94
N SER A 253 -11.70 30.69 -16.80
CA SER A 253 -13.06 30.88 -16.30
C SER A 253 -13.47 29.57 -15.64
N ILE A 254 -13.83 29.61 -14.36
CA ILE A 254 -14.69 28.55 -13.82
C ILE A 254 -16.09 28.93 -14.32
N THR A 255 -16.40 28.56 -15.56
CA THR A 255 -17.76 28.66 -16.07
C THR A 255 -18.53 27.49 -15.46
N GLY A 256 -19.17 27.71 -14.31
CA GLY A 256 -20.04 26.75 -13.67
C GLY A 256 -19.31 25.66 -12.87
N GLY A 257 -19.27 25.84 -11.55
CA GLY A 257 -18.95 24.77 -10.60
C GLY A 257 -20.21 24.36 -9.86
N VAL A 258 -20.50 23.06 -9.81
CA VAL A 258 -21.41 22.51 -8.80
C VAL A 258 -20.76 22.76 -7.44
N ALA A 259 -21.48 23.43 -6.52
CA ALA A 259 -21.05 23.52 -5.14
C ALA A 259 -21.31 22.16 -4.49
N GLU A 260 -20.31 21.29 -4.45
CA GLU A 260 -20.40 20.01 -3.76
C GLU A 260 -19.96 20.21 -2.29
N GLY A 261 -20.71 19.61 -1.37
CA GLY A 261 -20.42 19.58 0.07
C GLY A 261 -19.85 18.24 0.49
N GLU A 262 -18.89 18.23 1.43
CA GLU A 262 -18.44 16.98 2.09
C GLU A 262 -19.48 16.48 3.11
N VAL A 263 -20.39 17.39 3.53
CA VAL A 263 -21.53 17.18 4.43
C VAL A 263 -22.75 17.88 3.81
N GLU A 264 -23.88 17.18 3.74
CA GLU A 264 -25.16 17.67 3.20
C GLU A 264 -25.51 19.08 3.73
N GLY A 265 -25.83 20.01 2.82
CA GLY A 265 -26.20 21.40 3.16
C GLY A 265 -25.06 22.40 3.41
N LYS A 266 -23.78 21.98 3.36
CA LYS A 266 -22.63 22.88 3.54
C LYS A 266 -21.68 22.83 2.35
N LEU A 267 -21.11 23.97 1.96
CA LEU A 267 -20.07 23.98 0.92
C LEU A 267 -18.84 23.20 1.38
N ALA A 268 -18.24 22.39 0.49
CA ALA A 268 -17.04 21.64 0.82
C ALA A 268 -15.90 22.59 1.24
N THR A 269 -14.97 22.03 2.01
CA THR A 269 -13.68 22.62 2.41
C THR A 269 -12.82 23.12 1.24
N ALA A 270 -13.25 22.92 -0.01
CA ALA A 270 -12.59 23.38 -1.23
C ALA A 270 -12.74 24.89 -1.53
N LEU A 271 -13.72 25.60 -0.94
CA LEU A 271 -13.89 27.04 -1.13
C LEU A 271 -13.28 27.82 0.04
N GLU A 272 -12.28 28.65 -0.27
CA GLU A 272 -11.54 29.43 0.74
C GLU A 272 -12.43 30.50 1.39
N ALA A 273 -12.13 30.82 2.65
CA ALA A 273 -12.67 32.00 3.32
C ALA A 273 -12.28 33.27 2.52
N GLY A 274 -13.24 34.12 2.20
CA GLY A 274 -13.08 35.30 1.35
C GLY A 274 -13.78 35.18 -0.02
N THR A 275 -14.26 34.00 -0.40
CA THR A 275 -14.93 33.78 -1.70
C THR A 275 -16.31 34.43 -1.76
N THR A 276 -16.79 34.89 -2.92
CA THR A 276 -18.19 35.32 -3.08
C THR A 276 -18.86 34.50 -4.17
N VAL A 277 -20.18 34.33 -4.06
CA VAL A 277 -20.97 33.67 -5.10
C VAL A 277 -21.73 34.74 -5.87
N THR A 278 -21.60 34.76 -7.19
CA THR A 278 -22.32 35.71 -8.06
C THR A 278 -23.32 34.98 -8.95
N PHE A 279 -24.53 35.52 -9.00
CA PHE A 279 -25.64 35.01 -9.80
C PHE A 279 -26.09 36.08 -10.78
N THR A 280 -26.43 35.70 -12.00
CA THR A 280 -27.10 36.62 -12.94
C THR A 280 -28.57 36.25 -13.04
N TYR A 281 -29.46 37.17 -12.70
CA TYR A 281 -30.91 36.99 -12.81
C TYR A 281 -31.55 38.20 -13.48
N ARG A 282 -32.39 37.95 -14.50
CA ARG A 282 -33.00 38.99 -15.36
C ARG A 282 -31.98 39.96 -15.97
N GLY A 283 -30.75 39.50 -16.20
CA GLY A 283 -29.67 40.30 -16.79
C GLY A 283 -28.86 41.13 -15.79
N GLU A 284 -29.18 41.07 -14.50
CA GLU A 284 -28.48 41.77 -13.43
C GLU A 284 -27.67 40.79 -12.56
N GLU A 285 -26.49 41.22 -12.08
CA GLU A 285 -25.61 40.39 -11.25
C GLU A 285 -25.83 40.64 -9.73
N TYR A 286 -25.90 39.56 -8.98
CA TYR A 286 -26.11 39.52 -7.54
C TYR A 286 -25.00 38.73 -6.85
N THR A 287 -24.22 39.39 -6.02
CA THR A 287 -23.05 38.79 -5.36
C THR A 287 -23.27 38.68 -3.85
N THR A 288 -22.94 37.53 -3.26
CA THR A 288 -22.95 37.33 -1.80
C THR A 288 -21.86 38.12 -1.11
N SER A 289 -21.96 38.21 0.21
CA SER A 289 -20.84 38.62 1.04
C SER A 289 -19.72 37.57 0.97
N ALA A 290 -18.53 37.98 1.38
CA ALA A 290 -17.38 37.09 1.45
C ALA A 290 -17.66 35.93 2.41
N LEU A 291 -17.61 34.71 1.89
CA LEU A 291 -17.84 33.47 2.59
C LEU A 291 -16.72 33.18 3.58
N SER A 292 -16.99 32.44 4.64
CA SER A 292 -16.02 32.04 5.66
C SER A 292 -15.42 30.65 5.44
N GLY A 293 -15.88 29.93 4.41
CA GLY A 293 -15.50 28.54 4.10
C GLY A 293 -16.25 27.54 4.98
N GLY A 294 -16.95 26.57 4.36
CA GLY A 294 -17.87 25.69 5.09
C GLY A 294 -19.18 26.38 5.52
N ASP A 295 -19.50 27.52 4.92
CA ASP A 295 -20.76 28.23 5.15
C ASP A 295 -21.95 27.37 4.77
N ASP A 296 -23.03 27.59 5.52
CA ASP A 296 -24.30 26.95 5.27
C ASP A 296 -24.88 27.48 3.96
N MET A 297 -25.13 26.57 3.02
CA MET A 297 -25.68 26.95 1.72
C MET A 297 -27.02 27.65 1.88
N GLU A 298 -27.78 27.36 2.94
CA GLU A 298 -29.12 27.90 3.15
C GLU A 298 -29.05 29.37 3.62
N LEU A 299 -27.98 29.74 4.33
CA LEU A 299 -27.67 31.14 4.65
C LEU A 299 -27.27 31.93 3.39
N ILE A 300 -26.51 31.30 2.50
CA ILE A 300 -26.10 31.88 1.22
C ILE A 300 -27.31 32.10 0.31
N ALA A 301 -28.22 31.11 0.22
CA ALA A 301 -29.49 31.24 -0.48
C ALA A 301 -30.31 32.41 0.07
N ALA A 302 -30.42 32.53 1.40
CA ALA A 302 -31.16 33.60 2.05
C ALA A 302 -30.56 34.99 1.76
N GLU A 303 -29.23 35.12 1.74
CA GLU A 303 -28.56 36.38 1.43
C GLU A 303 -28.82 36.82 -0.02
N LEU A 304 -28.71 35.89 -0.97
CA LEU A 304 -29.02 36.16 -2.38
C LEU A 304 -30.48 36.53 -2.55
N GLN A 305 -31.38 35.78 -1.92
CA GLN A 305 -32.81 36.07 -1.93
C GLN A 305 -33.10 37.49 -1.46
N ALA A 306 -32.48 37.93 -0.36
CA ALA A 306 -32.66 39.27 0.17
C ALA A 306 -32.19 40.33 -0.83
N LYS A 307 -30.96 40.19 -1.35
CA LYS A 307 -30.38 41.12 -2.34
C LYS A 307 -31.20 41.22 -3.62
N MET A 308 -31.76 40.09 -4.08
CA MET A 308 -32.61 40.05 -5.28
C MET A 308 -33.96 40.74 -5.06
N ASN A 309 -34.64 40.48 -3.94
CA ASN A 309 -35.91 41.17 -3.63
C ASN A 309 -35.70 42.68 -3.44
N GLU A 310 -34.62 43.07 -2.75
CA GLU A 310 -34.26 44.47 -2.53
C GLU A 310 -34.01 45.21 -3.85
N ALA A 311 -33.19 44.65 -4.73
CA ALA A 311 -32.88 45.27 -6.02
C ALA A 311 -34.10 45.34 -6.96
N ALA A 312 -35.01 44.37 -6.87
CA ALA A 312 -36.26 44.38 -7.62
C ALA A 312 -37.33 45.32 -7.01
N GLY A 313 -37.08 45.90 -5.84
CA GLY A 313 -38.06 46.72 -5.11
C GLY A 313 -39.29 45.94 -4.64
N LEU A 314 -39.14 44.62 -4.44
CA LEU A 314 -40.21 43.70 -4.08
C LEU A 314 -40.21 43.42 -2.57
N ASP A 315 -41.38 43.11 -2.01
CA ASP A 315 -41.50 42.65 -0.63
C ASP A 315 -40.72 41.34 -0.42
N SER A 316 -40.20 41.15 0.80
CA SER A 316 -39.42 39.96 1.14
C SER A 316 -40.23 38.67 0.92
N GLY A 317 -39.69 37.76 0.10
CA GLY A 317 -40.28 36.43 -0.17
C GLY A 317 -41.05 36.31 -1.48
N VAL A 318 -41.06 37.35 -2.32
CA VAL A 318 -41.60 37.33 -3.68
C VAL A 318 -40.67 36.56 -4.63
N ILE A 319 -39.39 36.92 -4.66
CA ILE A 319 -38.33 36.07 -5.21
C ILE A 319 -37.86 35.15 -4.08
N ARG A 320 -37.78 33.85 -4.34
CA ARG A 320 -37.27 32.85 -3.40
C ARG A 320 -36.07 32.12 -3.98
N VAL A 321 -35.04 31.95 -3.17
CA VAL A 321 -33.88 31.11 -3.50
C VAL A 321 -33.88 29.96 -2.51
N ARG A 322 -33.95 28.73 -3.03
CA ARG A 322 -34.00 27.49 -2.26
C ARG A 322 -32.85 26.58 -2.65
N ILE A 323 -32.55 25.60 -1.81
CA ILE A 323 -31.65 24.51 -2.16
C ILE A 323 -32.49 23.29 -2.52
N SER A 324 -32.17 22.63 -3.62
CA SER A 324 -32.72 21.34 -4.00
C SER A 324 -31.58 20.35 -4.14
N GLY A 325 -31.56 19.37 -3.25
CA GLY A 325 -30.84 18.11 -3.44
C GLY A 325 -31.80 17.06 -4.01
N LEU A 326 -31.35 16.24 -4.96
CA LEU A 326 -32.04 14.98 -5.25
C LEU A 326 -31.72 14.05 -4.09
N GLU A 327 -32.72 13.67 -3.29
CA GLU A 327 -32.53 12.75 -2.15
C GLU A 327 -31.59 11.59 -2.54
N GLY A 328 -30.44 11.50 -1.87
CA GLY A 328 -29.46 10.43 -2.06
C GLY A 328 -28.35 10.67 -3.09
N LYS A 329 -28.12 11.90 -3.61
CA LYS A 329 -26.90 12.26 -4.37
C LYS A 329 -26.21 13.50 -3.81
N ALA A 330 -24.88 13.53 -3.88
CA ALA A 330 -23.99 14.52 -3.23
C ALA A 330 -24.00 15.95 -3.84
N ASN A 331 -25.00 16.31 -4.63
CA ASN A 331 -24.99 17.53 -5.45
C ASN A 331 -26.22 18.39 -5.11
N ASP A 332 -26.04 19.34 -4.20
CA ASP A 332 -27.04 20.36 -3.85
C ASP A 332 -27.03 21.52 -4.85
N ARG A 333 -28.21 22.09 -5.15
CA ARG A 333 -28.38 23.12 -6.20
C ARG A 333 -29.24 24.27 -5.72
N PHE A 334 -28.92 25.49 -6.12
CA PHE A 334 -29.80 26.64 -5.90
C PHE A 334 -30.94 26.65 -6.94
N VAL A 335 -32.18 26.78 -6.46
CA VAL A 335 -33.40 26.89 -7.25
C VAL A 335 -34.05 28.23 -6.95
N ILE A 336 -34.39 28.99 -7.99
CA ILE A 336 -35.03 30.29 -7.85
C ILE A 336 -36.49 30.19 -8.28
N THR A 337 -37.38 30.72 -7.45
CA THR A 337 -38.82 30.82 -7.70
C THR A 337 -39.27 32.25 -7.57
N ASP A 338 -39.77 32.83 -8.66
CA ASP A 338 -40.38 34.15 -8.66
C ASP A 338 -41.90 34.01 -8.48
N THR A 339 -42.48 34.72 -7.52
CA THR A 339 -43.93 34.68 -7.25
C THR A 339 -44.63 36.00 -7.55
N ALA A 340 -43.95 36.94 -8.22
CA ALA A 340 -44.47 38.29 -8.49
C ALA A 340 -45.59 38.36 -9.55
N GLU A 341 -45.82 37.30 -10.35
CA GLU A 341 -46.93 37.26 -11.31
C GLU A 341 -47.83 36.03 -11.11
N PRO A 342 -49.15 36.21 -10.85
CA PRO A 342 -50.10 35.12 -10.98
C PRO A 342 -50.47 34.98 -12.47
N MET A 343 -49.80 34.10 -13.21
CA MET A 343 -50.35 33.63 -14.48
C MET A 343 -51.37 32.52 -14.20
N SER A 344 -52.62 32.80 -14.55
CA SER A 344 -53.75 31.88 -14.41
C SER A 344 -53.63 30.71 -15.39
N GLY A 345 -53.55 29.48 -14.88
CA GLY A 345 -53.57 28.24 -15.67
C GLY A 345 -52.83 27.11 -14.96
N ASP A 346 -52.99 25.87 -15.42
CA ASP A 346 -52.37 24.64 -14.87
C ASP A 346 -50.82 24.63 -14.86
N ASP A 347 -50.16 25.74 -15.22
CA ASP A 347 -48.69 25.92 -15.26
C ASP A 347 -48.07 26.31 -13.90
N ALA A 348 -48.79 26.12 -12.78
CA ALA A 348 -48.28 26.42 -11.44
C ALA A 348 -47.14 25.47 -10.95
N ALA A 349 -46.73 24.52 -11.77
CA ALA A 349 -45.66 23.56 -11.48
C ALA A 349 -44.26 24.02 -11.93
N ASP A 350 -44.13 25.15 -12.63
CA ASP A 350 -42.91 25.47 -13.41
C ASP A 350 -42.18 26.78 -13.04
N ASN A 351 -42.33 27.28 -11.81
CA ASN A 351 -41.48 28.39 -11.30
C ASN A 351 -40.21 27.90 -10.59
N SER A 352 -39.62 26.80 -11.03
CA SER A 352 -38.26 26.43 -10.66
C SER A 352 -37.35 26.56 -11.86
N ILE A 353 -36.51 27.60 -11.90
CA ILE A 353 -35.36 27.59 -12.82
C ILE A 353 -34.39 26.54 -12.27
N MET A 354 -34.50 25.32 -12.79
CA MET A 354 -33.55 24.24 -12.56
C MET A 354 -32.28 24.55 -13.36
N VAL A 355 -31.20 24.93 -12.69
CA VAL A 355 -29.89 25.19 -13.32
C VAL A 355 -29.24 23.85 -13.67
N ASN A 356 -29.80 23.16 -14.66
CA ASN A 356 -29.36 21.88 -15.18
C ASN A 356 -28.61 22.09 -16.49
N GLU A 357 -27.29 21.96 -16.40
CA GLU A 357 -26.31 22.16 -17.49
C GLU A 357 -25.98 23.63 -17.78
N ALA A 358 -24.79 23.84 -18.31
CA ALA A 358 -24.09 25.12 -18.45
C ALA A 358 -24.97 26.27 -18.99
N SER A 359 -25.66 26.97 -18.09
CA SER A 359 -26.30 28.24 -18.40
C SER A 359 -25.40 29.37 -17.90
N ASP A 360 -25.21 30.41 -18.73
CA ASP A 360 -24.48 31.65 -18.41
C ASP A 360 -24.98 32.41 -17.16
N ALA A 361 -26.05 31.92 -16.51
CA ALA A 361 -26.72 32.54 -15.37
C ALA A 361 -26.02 32.37 -14.00
N LEU A 362 -25.00 31.50 -13.89
CA LEU A 362 -24.31 31.24 -12.60
C LEU A 362 -22.79 31.35 -12.75
N LYS A 363 -22.18 32.37 -12.12
CA LYS A 363 -20.74 32.66 -12.24
C LYS A 363 -20.11 32.79 -10.86
N LEU A 364 -19.30 31.82 -10.46
CA LEU A 364 -18.52 31.91 -9.23
C LEU A 364 -17.32 32.85 -9.47
N THR A 365 -17.27 33.98 -8.77
CA THR A 365 -16.21 34.99 -8.92
C THR A 365 -15.44 35.12 -7.61
N LEU A 366 -14.14 34.80 -7.61
CA LEU A 366 -13.29 34.92 -6.43
C LEU A 366 -12.93 36.40 -6.17
N ALA A 367 -12.98 36.84 -4.91
CA ALA A 367 -12.83 38.25 -4.51
C ALA A 367 -11.42 38.85 -4.69
N ASP A 368 -10.41 38.07 -5.13
CA ASP A 368 -9.04 38.55 -5.35
C ASP A 368 -8.50 38.24 -6.76
N GLY A 369 -9.34 38.31 -7.80
CA GLY A 369 -8.84 38.28 -9.18
C GLY A 369 -7.95 37.07 -9.56
N ALA A 370 -8.06 35.94 -8.84
CA ALA A 370 -7.29 34.72 -9.07
C ALA A 370 -7.82 33.98 -10.30
N THR A 371 -7.59 34.59 -11.45
CA THR A 371 -7.92 34.18 -12.82
C THR A 371 -7.00 33.08 -13.32
N THR A 372 -6.55 32.12 -12.51
CA THR A 372 -5.53 31.14 -12.96
C THR A 372 -5.93 29.68 -12.79
N ARG A 373 -7.03 29.37 -12.09
CA ARG A 373 -7.47 27.98 -11.85
C ARG A 373 -8.45 27.49 -12.91
N GLY A 374 -8.43 26.19 -13.19
CA GLY A 374 -9.36 25.51 -14.11
C GLY A 374 -9.50 24.01 -13.81
N MET A 375 -10.40 23.36 -14.54
CA MET A 375 -10.78 21.96 -14.39
C MET A 375 -11.13 21.34 -15.73
N PHE A 376 -10.70 20.11 -15.94
CA PHE A 376 -11.12 19.27 -17.05
C PHE A 376 -11.47 17.87 -16.53
N LYS A 377 -12.12 17.06 -17.37
CA LYS A 377 -12.47 15.67 -17.06
C LYS A 377 -11.79 14.72 -18.04
N ILE A 378 -11.34 13.58 -17.53
CA ILE A 378 -10.96 12.41 -18.34
C ILE A 378 -11.81 11.23 -17.87
N ASN A 379 -12.54 10.58 -18.78
CA ASN A 379 -13.46 9.48 -18.44
C ASN A 379 -14.42 9.83 -17.29
N GLY A 380 -14.89 11.08 -17.26
CA GLY A 380 -15.77 11.62 -16.22
C GLY A 380 -15.08 12.02 -14.91
N VAL A 381 -13.80 11.67 -14.71
CA VAL A 381 -13.01 12.02 -13.51
C VAL A 381 -12.45 13.43 -13.64
N ALA A 382 -12.78 14.29 -12.67
CA ALA A 382 -12.35 15.68 -12.65
C ALA A 382 -10.87 15.83 -12.23
N ILE A 383 -10.15 16.68 -12.96
CA ILE A 383 -8.75 17.04 -12.71
C ILE A 383 -8.63 18.55 -12.71
N GLN A 384 -8.07 19.09 -11.64
CA GLN A 384 -7.92 20.53 -11.43
C GLN A 384 -6.50 20.98 -11.70
N TYR A 385 -6.36 22.25 -12.08
CA TYR A 385 -5.08 22.92 -12.26
C TYR A 385 -5.12 24.40 -11.81
N ASP A 386 -3.96 24.94 -11.48
CA ASP A 386 -3.66 26.36 -11.29
C ASP A 386 -2.54 26.76 -12.24
N ALA A 387 -2.85 27.56 -13.25
CA ALA A 387 -1.94 27.95 -14.31
C ALA A 387 -0.72 28.76 -13.85
N ASN A 388 -0.74 29.33 -12.64
CA ASN A 388 0.40 30.04 -12.06
C ASN A 388 1.32 29.16 -11.22
N ARG A 389 0.84 27.99 -10.79
CA ARG A 389 1.57 27.10 -9.87
C ARG A 389 1.94 25.78 -10.52
N ASP A 390 1.01 25.19 -11.24
CA ASP A 390 1.15 23.85 -11.77
C ASP A 390 1.91 23.86 -13.08
N ALA A 391 2.74 22.84 -13.29
CA ALA A 391 3.40 22.57 -14.54
C ALA A 391 2.69 21.43 -15.31
N ILE A 392 3.02 21.27 -16.59
CA ILE A 392 2.47 20.17 -17.41
C ILE A 392 2.76 18.81 -16.75
N ASN A 393 3.96 18.64 -16.18
CA ASN A 393 4.33 17.43 -15.44
C ASN A 393 3.45 17.17 -14.22
N ASP A 394 3.01 18.21 -13.51
CA ASP A 394 2.11 18.06 -12.37
C ASP A 394 0.75 17.54 -12.83
N ILE A 395 0.26 18.04 -13.97
CA ILE A 395 -1.01 17.59 -14.55
C ILE A 395 -0.89 16.14 -15.06
N ILE A 396 0.19 15.79 -15.74
CA ILE A 396 0.48 14.41 -16.15
C ILE A 396 0.48 13.46 -14.94
N ASN A 397 1.16 13.85 -13.86
CA ASN A 397 1.22 13.06 -12.64
C ASN A 397 -0.17 12.88 -12.01
N ARG A 398 -1.00 13.94 -11.99
CA ARG A 398 -2.39 13.85 -11.51
C ARG A 398 -3.24 12.92 -12.37
N ILE A 399 -3.13 12.98 -13.69
CA ILE A 399 -3.83 12.05 -14.60
C ILE A 399 -3.40 10.61 -14.28
N ASN A 400 -2.10 10.35 -14.21
CA ASN A 400 -1.55 9.01 -13.96
C ASN A 400 -1.97 8.41 -12.61
N ALA A 401 -2.09 9.26 -11.59
CA ALA A 401 -2.51 8.88 -10.23
C ALA A 401 -4.04 8.81 -10.05
N SER A 402 -4.82 9.36 -10.99
CA SER A 402 -6.28 9.39 -10.91
C SER A 402 -6.92 8.02 -11.16
N THR A 403 -8.21 7.92 -10.82
CA THR A 403 -9.10 6.80 -11.14
C THR A 403 -9.66 6.88 -12.56
N ALA A 404 -9.17 7.78 -13.42
CA ALA A 404 -9.65 7.94 -14.80
C ALA A 404 -9.30 6.77 -15.74
N ASN A 405 -8.58 5.75 -15.25
CA ASN A 405 -8.10 4.60 -16.03
C ASN A 405 -7.29 4.97 -17.28
N VAL A 406 -6.54 6.06 -17.22
CA VAL A 406 -5.68 6.54 -18.31
C VAL A 406 -4.27 6.82 -17.76
N THR A 407 -3.25 6.59 -18.58
CA THR A 407 -1.90 7.12 -18.38
C THR A 407 -1.65 8.29 -19.32
N ALA A 408 -0.95 9.30 -18.85
CA ALA A 408 -0.50 10.45 -19.63
C ALA A 408 1.03 10.47 -19.69
N ALA A 409 1.57 10.85 -20.84
CA ALA A 409 3.00 11.05 -21.06
C ALA A 409 3.24 12.19 -22.05
N TYR A 410 4.36 12.89 -21.89
CA TYR A 410 4.81 13.91 -22.84
C TYR A 410 6.01 13.40 -23.62
N ASP A 411 5.93 13.43 -24.95
CA ASP A 411 7.03 13.13 -25.85
C ASP A 411 7.75 14.44 -26.23
N GLY A 412 8.96 14.63 -25.71
CA GLY A 412 9.77 15.82 -25.96
C GLY A 412 10.45 15.87 -27.33
N LEU A 413 10.43 14.79 -28.11
CA LEU A 413 10.92 14.79 -29.49
C LEU A 413 9.88 15.40 -30.42
N SER A 414 8.63 14.93 -30.31
CA SER A 414 7.50 15.42 -31.11
C SER A 414 6.75 16.60 -30.49
N ASP A 415 7.05 16.96 -29.24
CA ASP A 415 6.33 17.97 -28.43
C ASP A 415 4.83 17.66 -28.36
N ARG A 416 4.49 16.39 -28.09
CA ARG A 416 3.11 15.88 -28.04
C ARG A 416 2.79 15.32 -26.66
N LEU A 417 1.53 15.49 -26.25
CA LEU A 417 0.97 14.82 -25.09
C LEU A 417 0.23 13.56 -25.57
N VAL A 418 0.49 12.43 -24.94
CA VAL A 418 -0.11 11.13 -25.27
C VAL A 418 -0.87 10.61 -24.06
N LEU A 419 -2.14 10.28 -24.26
CA LEU A 419 -2.97 9.55 -23.32
C LEU A 419 -3.11 8.10 -23.80
N THR A 420 -2.98 7.13 -22.90
CA THR A 420 -3.20 5.70 -23.17
C THR A 420 -4.16 5.12 -22.15
N SER A 421 -5.20 4.41 -22.60
CA SER A 421 -6.11 3.69 -21.71
C SER A 421 -5.34 2.60 -20.95
N LYS A 422 -5.55 2.50 -19.63
CA LYS A 422 -5.04 1.39 -18.80
C LYS A 422 -5.78 0.08 -19.09
N GLU A 423 -6.98 0.19 -19.64
CA GLU A 423 -7.77 -0.95 -20.13
C GLU A 423 -7.54 -1.15 -21.63
N THR A 424 -7.51 -2.40 -22.06
CA THR A 424 -7.47 -2.77 -23.48
C THR A 424 -8.88 -2.83 -24.07
N GLY A 425 -8.97 -2.97 -25.39
CA GLY A 425 -10.22 -2.98 -26.14
C GLY A 425 -10.52 -1.61 -26.77
N GLY A 426 -11.57 -1.57 -27.59
CA GLY A 426 -12.00 -0.38 -28.33
C GLY A 426 -12.76 0.65 -27.48
N LEU A 427 -12.27 0.95 -26.28
CA LEU A 427 -12.88 1.90 -25.36
C LEU A 427 -12.48 3.33 -25.74
N THR A 428 -13.43 4.26 -25.79
CA THR A 428 -13.15 5.69 -26.01
C THR A 428 -12.60 6.33 -24.75
N ILE A 429 -11.63 7.24 -24.88
CA ILE A 429 -11.22 8.14 -23.79
C ILE A 429 -12.03 9.44 -23.91
N THR A 430 -12.92 9.72 -22.96
CA THR A 430 -13.68 10.99 -22.96
C THR A 430 -12.84 12.08 -22.33
N MET A 431 -12.87 13.28 -22.92
CA MET A 431 -12.06 14.42 -22.50
C MET A 431 -12.86 15.71 -22.66
N ASP A 432 -13.14 16.40 -21.56
CA ASP A 432 -13.98 17.59 -21.55
C ASP A 432 -13.34 18.69 -20.71
N ASP A 433 -13.10 19.87 -21.30
CA ASP A 433 -12.77 21.06 -20.52
C ASP A 433 -14.06 21.56 -19.85
N VAL A 434 -14.05 21.69 -18.52
CA VAL A 434 -15.23 22.10 -17.73
C VAL A 434 -15.10 23.56 -17.30
N GLY A 435 -13.93 23.94 -16.80
CA GLY A 435 -13.57 25.32 -16.49
C GLY A 435 -12.16 25.64 -16.97
N GLY A 436 -11.97 26.72 -17.72
CA GLY A 436 -10.74 27.02 -18.45
C GLY A 436 -10.64 26.21 -19.74
N ASN A 437 -9.42 25.94 -20.20
CA ASN A 437 -9.18 25.36 -21.53
C ASN A 437 -7.93 24.47 -21.62
N PHE A 438 -7.52 23.80 -20.53
CA PHE A 438 -6.25 23.06 -20.53
C PHE A 438 -6.16 22.04 -21.68
N LEU A 439 -7.20 21.23 -21.90
CA LEU A 439 -7.18 20.21 -22.97
C LEU A 439 -7.07 20.85 -24.35
N ALA A 440 -7.79 21.94 -24.59
CA ALA A 440 -7.63 22.71 -25.82
C ALA A 440 -6.24 23.34 -25.95
N ALA A 441 -5.69 23.87 -24.85
CA ALA A 441 -4.39 24.54 -24.81
C ALA A 441 -3.22 23.60 -25.14
N VAL A 442 -3.30 22.34 -24.68
CA VAL A 442 -2.32 21.29 -25.00
C VAL A 442 -2.69 20.49 -26.26
N GLY A 443 -3.82 20.79 -26.91
CA GLY A 443 -4.24 20.18 -28.16
C GLY A 443 -4.83 18.77 -28.03
N LEU A 444 -5.29 18.37 -26.85
CA LEU A 444 -6.03 17.12 -26.63
C LEU A 444 -7.53 17.26 -26.92
N ALA A 445 -8.11 18.44 -26.78
CA ALA A 445 -9.52 18.65 -27.10
C ALA A 445 -9.78 18.36 -28.58
N GLY A 446 -10.69 17.41 -28.85
CA GLY A 446 -11.02 16.98 -30.21
C GLY A 446 -9.91 16.22 -30.94
N ALA A 447 -8.86 15.79 -30.26
CA ALA A 447 -7.80 14.99 -30.87
C ALA A 447 -8.32 13.63 -31.35
N GLU A 448 -7.83 13.17 -32.50
CA GLU A 448 -8.16 11.84 -33.03
C GLU A 448 -7.67 10.74 -32.09
N GLN A 449 -8.49 9.70 -31.91
CA GLN A 449 -8.16 8.55 -31.08
C GLN A 449 -7.84 7.35 -31.96
N GLU A 450 -6.73 6.68 -31.66
CA GLU A 450 -6.42 5.36 -32.19
C GLU A 450 -7.06 4.32 -31.27
N TYR A 451 -8.21 3.77 -31.70
CA TYR A 451 -8.96 2.80 -30.89
C TYR A 451 -8.20 1.49 -30.71
N GLY A 452 -8.23 1.00 -29.46
CA GLY A 452 -7.75 -0.32 -29.12
C GLY A 452 -8.56 -1.42 -29.82
N LYS A 453 -7.95 -2.60 -29.96
CA LYS A 453 -8.58 -3.79 -30.53
C LYS A 453 -8.93 -4.77 -29.41
N ASN A 454 -9.93 -5.62 -29.65
CA ASN A 454 -10.23 -6.73 -28.76
C ASN A 454 -9.28 -7.92 -29.03
N ALA A 455 -9.06 -8.74 -28.01
CA ALA A 455 -8.41 -10.03 -28.15
C ALA A 455 -9.34 -10.97 -28.92
N LEU A 456 -8.77 -11.73 -29.85
CA LEU A 456 -9.47 -12.76 -30.63
C LEU A 456 -8.79 -14.11 -30.38
N PHE A 457 -9.55 -15.10 -29.97
CA PHE A 457 -9.03 -16.42 -29.61
C PHE A 457 -10.06 -17.51 -29.84
N ARG A 458 -9.61 -18.77 -29.93
CA ARG A 458 -10.44 -19.96 -30.14
C ARG A 458 -10.08 -21.02 -29.13
N ILE A 459 -11.07 -21.77 -28.65
CA ILE A 459 -10.86 -22.90 -27.75
C ILE A 459 -11.57 -24.12 -28.34
N ASP A 460 -10.83 -25.22 -28.52
CA ASP A 460 -11.36 -26.46 -29.05
C ASP A 460 -12.50 -27.00 -28.15
N GLY A 461 -13.61 -27.40 -28.77
CA GLY A 461 -14.81 -27.91 -28.08
C GLY A 461 -15.66 -26.86 -27.34
N VAL A 462 -15.22 -25.60 -27.21
CA VAL A 462 -16.01 -24.53 -26.59
C VAL A 462 -16.73 -23.73 -27.68
N GLN A 463 -18.04 -23.58 -27.55
CA GLN A 463 -18.90 -22.91 -28.55
C GLN A 463 -18.67 -23.39 -30.00
N GLY A 464 -18.32 -24.67 -30.18
CA GLY A 464 -18.06 -25.25 -31.51
C GLY A 464 -16.75 -24.78 -32.17
N GLY A 465 -15.79 -24.24 -31.41
CA GLY A 465 -14.49 -23.79 -31.93
C GLY A 465 -14.54 -22.46 -32.67
N VAL A 466 -15.63 -21.70 -32.49
CA VAL A 466 -15.80 -20.36 -33.08
C VAL A 466 -14.86 -19.36 -32.42
N GLN A 467 -14.46 -18.34 -33.16
CA GLN A 467 -13.65 -17.23 -32.64
C GLN A 467 -14.43 -16.43 -31.61
N LEU A 468 -13.82 -16.27 -30.44
CA LEU A 468 -14.31 -15.51 -29.31
C LEU A 468 -13.59 -14.15 -29.28
N SER A 469 -14.28 -13.14 -28.76
CA SER A 469 -13.75 -11.79 -28.60
C SER A 469 -13.78 -11.39 -27.13
N SER A 470 -12.71 -10.77 -26.65
CA SER A 470 -12.61 -10.20 -25.31
C SER A 470 -12.00 -8.80 -25.37
N ALA A 471 -12.51 -7.85 -24.59
CA ALA A 471 -11.87 -6.55 -24.44
C ALA A 471 -10.54 -6.63 -23.66
N SER A 472 -10.32 -7.72 -22.92
CA SER A 472 -9.12 -7.96 -22.09
C SER A 472 -8.31 -9.17 -22.56
N ASN A 473 -6.99 -9.09 -22.36
CA ASN A 473 -6.08 -10.24 -22.47
C ASN A 473 -6.20 -11.21 -21.30
N THR A 474 -6.78 -10.78 -20.17
CA THR A 474 -7.19 -11.68 -19.09
C THR A 474 -8.66 -12.05 -19.28
N VAL A 475 -8.91 -13.28 -19.69
CA VAL A 475 -10.23 -13.78 -20.08
C VAL A 475 -10.77 -14.70 -18.98
N SER A 476 -11.88 -14.30 -18.38
CA SER A 476 -12.63 -15.12 -17.42
C SER A 476 -14.03 -15.44 -17.96
N GLY A 477 -14.70 -16.44 -17.36
CA GLY A 477 -16.09 -16.79 -17.67
C GLY A 477 -16.31 -17.64 -18.93
N VAL A 478 -15.31 -17.78 -19.81
CA VAL A 478 -15.39 -18.67 -20.98
C VAL A 478 -15.24 -20.14 -20.58
N LEU A 479 -14.31 -20.42 -19.67
CA LEU A 479 -14.14 -21.72 -19.03
C LEU A 479 -14.57 -21.60 -17.58
N THR A 480 -15.45 -22.49 -17.10
CA THR A 480 -15.94 -22.43 -15.72
C THR A 480 -14.80 -22.59 -14.72
N ASN A 481 -14.65 -21.60 -13.83
CA ASN A 481 -13.59 -21.56 -12.80
C ASN A 481 -12.15 -21.57 -13.36
N VAL A 482 -11.96 -21.14 -14.62
CA VAL A 482 -10.64 -20.98 -15.23
C VAL A 482 -10.53 -19.60 -15.84
N THR A 483 -9.45 -18.90 -15.51
CA THR A 483 -9.09 -17.59 -16.08
C THR A 483 -7.86 -17.77 -16.94
N LEU A 484 -7.94 -17.33 -18.19
CA LEU A 484 -6.84 -17.35 -19.17
C LEU A 484 -6.13 -15.99 -19.17
N ASP A 485 -4.83 -16.01 -19.39
CA ASP A 485 -4.00 -14.83 -19.61
C ASP A 485 -3.29 -14.99 -20.96
N LEU A 486 -3.75 -14.21 -21.95
CA LEU A 486 -3.27 -14.23 -23.33
C LEU A 486 -2.09 -13.28 -23.46
N ARG A 487 -0.94 -13.77 -23.92
CA ARG A 487 0.32 -13.01 -23.86
C ARG A 487 0.91 -12.70 -25.22
N GLU A 488 0.81 -13.65 -26.15
CA GLU A 488 1.29 -13.53 -27.53
C GLU A 488 0.34 -14.26 -28.50
N VAL A 489 0.45 -13.92 -29.78
CA VAL A 489 -0.31 -14.58 -30.86
C VAL A 489 0.29 -15.97 -31.13
N SER A 490 -0.54 -16.96 -31.45
CA SER A 490 -0.13 -18.34 -31.69
C SER A 490 -0.63 -18.86 -33.03
N ASP A 491 0.26 -19.33 -33.89
CA ASP A 491 -0.12 -20.00 -35.15
C ASP A 491 -0.63 -21.44 -34.89
N ASP A 492 0.01 -22.14 -33.96
CA ASP A 492 -0.34 -23.50 -33.52
C ASP A 492 -1.12 -23.50 -32.19
N PRO A 493 -1.95 -24.53 -31.91
CA PRO A 493 -2.70 -24.59 -30.66
C PRO A 493 -1.81 -24.76 -29.43
N VAL A 494 -1.99 -23.88 -28.45
CA VAL A 494 -1.44 -24.05 -27.11
C VAL A 494 -2.31 -25.02 -26.32
N THR A 495 -1.69 -26.06 -25.77
CA THR A 495 -2.40 -27.07 -24.97
C THR A 495 -2.42 -26.66 -23.51
N LEU A 496 -3.61 -26.37 -22.99
CA LEU A 496 -3.85 -26.08 -21.57
C LEU A 496 -4.40 -27.33 -20.86
N THR A 497 -3.69 -27.81 -19.86
CA THR A 497 -4.14 -28.94 -19.03
C THR A 497 -4.56 -28.46 -17.66
N VAL A 498 -5.83 -28.69 -17.31
CA VAL A 498 -6.38 -28.45 -15.98
C VAL A 498 -6.48 -29.79 -15.25
N SER A 499 -5.86 -29.88 -14.08
CA SER A 499 -5.79 -31.12 -13.31
C SER A 499 -5.91 -30.89 -11.80
N GLN A 500 -6.07 -31.98 -11.05
CA GLN A 500 -6.08 -31.92 -9.59
C GLN A 500 -4.66 -31.60 -9.07
N ASN A 501 -4.54 -30.55 -8.25
CA ASN A 501 -3.28 -30.23 -7.57
C ASN A 501 -3.20 -31.04 -6.26
N VAL A 502 -2.60 -32.23 -6.36
CA VAL A 502 -2.43 -33.15 -5.22
C VAL A 502 -1.40 -32.63 -4.21
N ASP A 503 -0.38 -31.89 -4.65
CA ASP A 503 0.73 -31.48 -3.78
C ASP A 503 0.29 -30.45 -2.73
N SER A 504 -0.61 -29.54 -3.07
CA SER A 504 -1.14 -28.57 -2.10
C SER A 504 -1.86 -29.26 -0.94
N ALA A 505 -2.77 -30.19 -1.26
CA ALA A 505 -3.51 -30.97 -0.27
C ALA A 505 -2.57 -31.89 0.54
N TYR A 506 -1.61 -32.54 -0.12
CA TYR A 506 -0.58 -33.36 0.54
C TYR A 506 0.22 -32.55 1.56
N ASN A 507 0.71 -31.37 1.17
CA ASN A 507 1.50 -30.50 2.04
C ASN A 507 0.70 -29.99 3.25
N ALA A 508 -0.60 -29.70 3.07
CA ALA A 508 -1.48 -29.33 4.17
C ALA A 508 -1.62 -30.49 5.18
N VAL A 509 -1.89 -31.71 4.70
CA VAL A 509 -1.99 -32.91 5.55
C VAL A 509 -0.67 -33.21 6.25
N ARG A 510 0.46 -33.08 5.55
CA ARG A 510 1.80 -33.21 6.12
C ARG A 510 2.04 -32.20 7.24
N GLY A 511 1.68 -30.94 7.03
CA GLY A 511 1.79 -29.91 8.06
C GLY A 511 0.99 -30.21 9.32
N PHE A 512 -0.18 -30.85 9.20
CA PHE A 512 -0.94 -31.37 10.34
C PHE A 512 -0.20 -32.51 11.05
N VAL A 513 0.26 -33.52 10.29
CA VAL A 513 0.96 -34.68 10.86
C VAL A 513 2.23 -34.25 11.61
N ASP A 514 3.02 -33.35 11.04
CA ASP A 514 4.24 -32.82 11.65
C ASP A 514 3.93 -32.07 12.96
N GLN A 515 2.90 -31.21 12.96
CA GLN A 515 2.48 -30.48 14.16
C GLN A 515 1.89 -31.40 15.23
N TYR A 516 1.15 -32.44 14.84
CA TYR A 516 0.65 -33.47 15.74
C TYR A 516 1.81 -34.24 16.38
N GLY A 517 2.80 -34.68 15.60
CA GLY A 517 4.01 -35.33 16.10
C GLY A 517 4.75 -34.45 17.10
N SER A 518 4.98 -33.19 16.74
CA SER A 518 5.61 -32.20 17.62
C SER A 518 4.85 -31.98 18.93
N THR A 519 3.53 -32.05 18.91
CA THR A 519 2.68 -31.96 20.09
C THR A 519 2.83 -33.20 20.97
N MET A 520 2.79 -34.39 20.38
CA MET A 520 2.99 -35.65 21.10
C MET A 520 4.37 -35.76 21.75
N ASP A 521 5.41 -35.31 21.06
CA ASP A 521 6.78 -35.32 21.56
C ASP A 521 6.96 -34.36 22.74
N LEU A 522 6.33 -33.16 22.70
CA LEU A 522 6.30 -32.26 23.86
C LEU A 522 5.59 -32.91 25.06
N LEU A 523 4.40 -33.46 24.87
CA LEU A 523 3.64 -34.07 25.97
C LEU A 523 4.41 -35.24 26.59
N SER A 524 5.09 -36.03 25.76
CA SER A 524 5.97 -37.11 26.19
C SER A 524 7.19 -36.58 26.96
N SER A 525 7.89 -35.56 26.46
CA SER A 525 9.10 -35.02 27.11
C SER A 525 8.78 -34.36 28.45
N LEU A 526 7.65 -33.66 28.57
CA LEU A 526 7.20 -33.04 29.81
C LEU A 526 6.81 -34.04 30.89
N THR A 527 6.45 -35.27 30.52
CA THR A 527 5.98 -36.31 31.46
C THR A 527 7.00 -37.43 31.69
N ALA A 528 8.07 -37.49 30.91
CA ALA A 528 9.11 -38.51 30.99
C ALA A 528 10.07 -38.31 32.17
N TYR A 529 10.74 -39.40 32.55
CA TYR A 529 11.90 -39.40 33.43
C TYR A 529 13.11 -39.88 32.64
N ASP A 530 14.14 -39.04 32.58
CA ASP A 530 15.40 -39.38 31.95
C ASP A 530 16.28 -40.14 32.96
N LYS A 531 16.58 -41.40 32.64
CA LYS A 531 17.39 -42.27 33.50
C LYS A 531 18.88 -41.94 33.46
N GLU A 532 19.36 -41.35 32.38
CA GLU A 532 20.77 -40.99 32.18
C GLU A 532 21.10 -39.70 32.92
N THR A 533 20.32 -38.65 32.69
CA THR A 533 20.51 -37.36 33.38
C THR A 533 19.89 -37.34 34.78
N LYS A 534 19.11 -38.37 35.13
CA LYS A 534 18.32 -38.48 36.38
C LYS A 534 17.36 -37.29 36.57
N THR A 535 16.93 -36.68 35.47
CA THR A 535 16.05 -35.52 35.48
C THR A 535 14.60 -35.89 35.17
N ALA A 536 13.69 -35.26 35.91
CA ALA A 536 12.26 -35.36 35.72
C ALA A 536 11.77 -34.26 34.78
N GLY A 537 10.91 -34.60 33.82
CA GLY A 537 10.14 -33.61 33.08
C GLY A 537 9.28 -32.75 34.03
N ALA A 538 9.03 -31.50 33.67
CA ALA A 538 8.33 -30.54 34.55
C ALA A 538 6.95 -31.03 35.03
N LEU A 539 6.28 -31.86 34.22
CA LEU A 539 4.95 -32.42 34.47
C LEU A 539 4.98 -33.94 34.70
N GLN A 540 6.11 -34.51 35.10
CA GLN A 540 6.19 -35.94 35.44
C GLN A 540 5.12 -36.31 36.49
N GLY A 541 4.43 -37.43 36.23
CA GLY A 541 3.36 -37.93 37.10
C GLY A 541 2.00 -37.26 36.88
N ASN A 542 1.91 -36.15 36.15
CA ASN A 542 0.64 -35.47 35.89
C ASN A 542 -0.33 -36.31 35.03
N SER A 543 -1.50 -36.65 35.57
CA SER A 543 -2.51 -37.48 34.90
C SER A 543 -3.25 -36.75 33.79
N ALA A 544 -3.46 -35.43 33.92
CA ALA A 544 -4.15 -34.63 32.91
C ALA A 544 -3.37 -34.60 31.58
N VAL A 545 -2.05 -34.42 31.63
CA VAL A 545 -1.20 -34.43 30.42
C VAL A 545 -1.26 -35.78 29.70
N ARG A 546 -1.19 -36.89 30.47
CA ARG A 546 -1.36 -38.25 29.90
C ARG A 546 -2.77 -38.47 29.33
N GLY A 547 -3.79 -37.89 29.96
CA GLY A 547 -5.18 -37.91 29.47
C GLY A 547 -5.32 -37.17 28.13
N ILE A 548 -4.65 -36.02 27.98
CA ILE A 548 -4.58 -35.26 26.73
C ILE A 548 -3.93 -36.10 25.63
N GLN A 549 -2.75 -36.66 25.91
CA GLN A 549 -2.03 -37.53 24.99
C GLN A 549 -2.87 -38.73 24.54
N THR A 550 -3.59 -39.38 25.47
CA THR A 550 -4.46 -40.52 25.17
C THR A 550 -5.67 -40.11 24.32
N SER A 551 -6.28 -38.96 24.61
CA SER A 551 -7.44 -38.46 23.88
C SER A 551 -7.06 -38.06 22.46
N LEU A 552 -5.95 -37.33 22.26
CA LEU A 552 -5.46 -36.98 20.93
C LEU A 552 -5.14 -38.24 20.09
N ARG A 553 -4.55 -39.29 20.69
CA ARG A 553 -4.35 -40.57 19.98
C ARG A 553 -5.66 -41.25 19.59
N ARG A 554 -6.64 -41.24 20.49
CA ARG A 554 -7.96 -41.83 20.21
C ARG A 554 -8.62 -41.11 19.03
N LEU A 555 -8.58 -39.78 19.00
CA LEU A 555 -9.11 -38.95 17.92
C LEU A 555 -8.44 -39.26 16.57
N ALA A 556 -7.13 -39.52 16.55
CA ALA A 556 -6.42 -39.93 15.33
C ALA A 556 -6.86 -41.30 14.78
N MET A 557 -7.49 -42.14 15.61
CA MET A 557 -7.91 -43.50 15.27
C MET A 557 -9.42 -43.63 15.05
N VAL A 558 -10.17 -42.52 15.14
CA VAL A 558 -11.62 -42.53 14.90
C VAL A 558 -11.89 -42.84 13.43
N SER A 559 -12.91 -43.67 13.21
CA SER A 559 -13.51 -43.87 11.89
C SER A 559 -14.69 -42.92 11.73
N VAL A 560 -14.81 -42.27 10.57
CA VAL A 560 -15.89 -41.36 10.23
C VAL A 560 -16.97 -42.15 9.48
N GLU A 561 -18.16 -42.24 10.06
CA GLU A 561 -19.25 -43.02 9.48
C GLU A 561 -19.78 -42.38 8.20
N GLY A 562 -20.42 -43.20 7.35
CA GLY A 562 -21.01 -42.73 6.08
C GLY A 562 -20.02 -42.49 4.94
N GLN A 563 -18.71 -42.64 5.15
CA GLN A 563 -17.71 -42.56 4.08
C GLN A 563 -17.57 -43.87 3.29
N PRO A 564 -17.15 -43.81 2.01
CA PRO A 564 -16.78 -44.99 1.25
C PRO A 564 -15.66 -45.78 1.92
N LYS A 565 -15.70 -47.12 1.80
CA LYS A 565 -14.61 -47.99 2.28
C LYS A 565 -13.29 -47.56 1.67
N GLY A 566 -12.29 -47.30 2.50
CA GLY A 566 -10.99 -46.78 2.07
C GLY A 566 -10.78 -45.28 2.31
N PHE A 567 -11.82 -44.54 2.71
CA PHE A 567 -11.76 -43.11 3.03
C PHE A 567 -12.40 -42.77 4.39
N ASP A 568 -12.68 -43.77 5.20
CA ASP A 568 -13.36 -43.68 6.50
C ASP A 568 -12.41 -43.44 7.68
N SER A 569 -11.09 -43.45 7.48
CA SER A 569 -10.12 -43.23 8.55
C SER A 569 -8.76 -42.72 8.03
N LEU A 570 -7.95 -42.12 8.92
CA LEU A 570 -6.56 -41.72 8.60
C LEU A 570 -5.74 -42.90 8.07
N LEU A 571 -5.90 -44.09 8.67
CA LEU A 571 -5.19 -45.30 8.24
C LEU A 571 -5.56 -45.70 6.81
N ALA A 572 -6.84 -45.56 6.46
CA ALA A 572 -7.35 -45.89 5.13
C ALA A 572 -6.70 -45.02 4.05
N ILE A 573 -6.43 -43.74 4.34
CA ILE A 573 -5.72 -42.81 3.43
C ILE A 573 -4.19 -42.78 3.60
N GLY A 574 -3.61 -43.71 4.38
CA GLY A 574 -2.15 -43.86 4.51
C GLY A 574 -1.48 -43.09 5.64
N ILE A 575 -2.25 -42.58 6.60
CA ILE A 575 -1.73 -41.92 7.80
C ILE A 575 -1.89 -42.86 8.99
N SER A 576 -0.77 -43.27 9.61
CA SER A 576 -0.77 -44.28 10.67
C SER A 576 0.19 -43.91 11.81
N THR A 577 0.19 -44.66 12.91
CA THR A 577 1.20 -44.53 13.98
C THR A 577 2.49 -45.33 13.73
N GLY A 578 2.71 -45.76 12.48
CA GLY A 578 3.81 -46.65 12.08
C GLY A 578 3.66 -48.10 12.55
N ALA A 579 4.62 -48.95 12.14
CA ALA A 579 4.64 -50.36 12.52
C ALA A 579 4.96 -50.55 14.02
N PRO A 580 4.34 -51.53 14.71
CA PRO A 580 4.57 -51.81 16.12
C PRO A 580 6.07 -51.89 16.45
N GLY A 581 6.52 -51.14 17.46
CA GLY A 581 7.92 -51.15 17.93
C GLY A 581 8.84 -50.07 17.35
N LYS A 582 8.39 -49.25 16.38
CA LYS A 582 9.13 -48.04 15.94
C LYS A 582 8.91 -46.87 16.91
N ALA A 583 9.81 -45.87 16.88
CA ALA A 583 9.77 -44.72 17.79
C ALA A 583 8.41 -44.00 17.80
N GLY A 584 7.80 -43.81 16.61
CA GLY A 584 6.45 -43.23 16.46
C GLY A 584 5.34 -44.05 17.14
N SER A 585 5.44 -45.38 17.19
CA SER A 585 4.48 -46.22 17.91
C SER A 585 4.62 -46.15 19.43
N ARG A 586 5.74 -45.65 19.96
CA ARG A 586 5.94 -45.44 21.40
C ARG A 586 5.33 -44.11 21.85
N THR A 587 5.49 -43.05 21.06
CA THR A 587 4.94 -41.71 21.36
C THR A 587 3.53 -41.51 20.81
N GLY A 588 3.07 -42.37 19.89
CA GLY A 588 1.80 -42.26 19.20
C GLY A 588 1.79 -41.18 18.13
N ALA A 589 2.97 -40.79 17.64
CA ALA A 589 3.15 -39.85 16.53
C ALA A 589 2.65 -40.47 15.21
N LEU A 590 2.10 -39.63 14.34
CA LEU A 590 1.61 -40.04 13.03
C LEU A 590 2.74 -40.03 11.99
N THR A 591 2.64 -40.91 11.01
CA THR A 591 3.53 -41.04 9.85
C THR A 591 2.69 -41.18 8.59
N ILE A 592 3.20 -40.67 7.47
CA ILE A 592 2.52 -40.66 6.17
C ILE A 592 3.14 -41.69 5.23
N ASP A 593 2.31 -42.52 4.63
CA ASP A 593 2.59 -43.20 3.37
C ASP A 593 2.25 -42.23 2.22
N GLU A 594 3.28 -41.60 1.65
CA GLU A 594 3.10 -40.56 0.65
C GLU A 594 2.39 -41.08 -0.61
N ALA A 595 2.72 -42.29 -1.06
CA ALA A 595 2.12 -42.86 -2.27
C ALA A 595 0.62 -43.12 -2.06
N LYS A 596 0.26 -43.70 -0.91
CA LYS A 596 -1.14 -43.99 -0.58
C LYS A 596 -1.97 -42.72 -0.37
N LEU A 597 -1.41 -41.72 0.31
CA LEU A 597 -2.10 -40.44 0.52
C LEU A 597 -2.29 -39.68 -0.79
N LYS A 598 -1.26 -39.60 -1.63
CA LYS A 598 -1.36 -38.95 -2.95
C LYS A 598 -2.39 -39.65 -3.85
N GLU A 599 -2.46 -40.99 -3.83
CA GLU A 599 -3.47 -41.69 -4.61
C GLU A 599 -4.89 -41.47 -4.08
N ALA A 600 -5.09 -41.42 -2.76
CA ALA A 600 -6.38 -41.07 -2.17
C ALA A 600 -6.84 -39.66 -2.58
N LEU A 601 -5.92 -38.67 -2.50
CA LEU A 601 -6.16 -37.29 -2.91
C LEU A 601 -6.42 -37.14 -4.41
N ARG A 602 -5.84 -38.02 -5.24
CA ARG A 602 -6.05 -38.04 -6.70
C ARG A 602 -7.38 -38.68 -7.08
N THR A 603 -7.75 -39.77 -6.39
CA THR A 603 -8.91 -40.60 -6.73
C THR A 603 -10.21 -39.99 -6.25
N ASP A 604 -10.25 -39.54 -4.99
CA ASP A 604 -11.46 -38.95 -4.40
C ASP A 604 -11.11 -37.89 -3.35
N PRO A 605 -10.71 -36.68 -3.79
CA PRO A 605 -10.41 -35.57 -2.88
C PRO A 605 -11.63 -35.13 -2.07
N GLN A 606 -12.86 -35.39 -2.53
CA GLN A 606 -14.08 -35.04 -1.79
C GLN A 606 -14.26 -35.96 -0.57
N SER A 607 -14.03 -37.26 -0.72
CA SER A 607 -14.04 -38.18 0.41
C SER A 607 -12.93 -37.85 1.42
N VAL A 608 -11.73 -37.46 0.96
CA VAL A 608 -10.67 -36.99 1.86
C VAL A 608 -11.07 -35.69 2.57
N LEU A 609 -11.69 -34.73 1.88
CA LEU A 609 -12.19 -33.50 2.50
C LEU A 609 -13.25 -33.80 3.57
N ARG A 610 -14.22 -34.67 3.26
CA ARG A 610 -15.26 -35.07 4.23
C ARG A 610 -14.66 -35.81 5.43
N LEU A 611 -13.64 -36.65 5.27
CA LEU A 611 -12.96 -37.28 6.39
C LEU A 611 -12.52 -36.27 7.46
N PHE A 612 -12.08 -35.08 7.04
CA PHE A 612 -11.70 -33.99 7.95
C PHE A 612 -12.89 -33.09 8.36
N ASN A 613 -13.83 -32.82 7.46
CA ASN A 613 -14.86 -31.79 7.62
C ASN A 613 -16.29 -32.30 7.86
N GLU A 614 -16.52 -33.62 7.93
CA GLU A 614 -17.85 -34.18 8.14
C GLU A 614 -18.50 -33.59 9.40
N ALA A 615 -19.80 -33.28 9.32
CA ALA A 615 -20.49 -32.60 10.40
C ALA A 615 -20.45 -33.47 11.68
N GLU A 616 -20.01 -32.87 12.79
CA GLU A 616 -19.84 -33.48 14.12
C GLU A 616 -18.80 -34.63 14.21
N GLN A 617 -18.62 -35.41 13.15
CA GLN A 617 -17.80 -36.62 13.14
C GLN A 617 -16.43 -36.41 12.48
N GLY A 618 -16.26 -35.38 11.66
CA GLY A 618 -15.02 -35.11 10.94
C GLY A 618 -13.83 -34.94 11.88
N ILE A 619 -12.67 -35.44 11.47
CA ILE A 619 -11.49 -35.48 12.35
C ILE A 619 -11.10 -34.07 12.78
N SER A 620 -11.09 -33.09 11.87
CA SER A 620 -10.79 -31.70 12.23
C SER A 620 -11.80 -31.14 13.23
N VAL A 621 -13.09 -31.44 13.04
CA VAL A 621 -14.17 -30.99 13.93
C VAL A 621 -13.98 -31.55 15.34
N GLN A 622 -13.64 -32.85 15.47
CA GLN A 622 -13.43 -33.46 16.78
C GLN A 622 -12.18 -32.95 17.49
N TYR A 623 -11.07 -32.74 16.78
CA TYR A 623 -9.87 -32.13 17.35
C TYR A 623 -10.12 -30.69 17.80
N GLU A 624 -10.78 -29.89 16.97
CA GLU A 624 -11.14 -28.51 17.30
C GLU A 624 -11.97 -28.46 18.58
N LYS A 625 -13.05 -29.24 18.65
CA LYS A 625 -13.92 -29.32 19.82
C LYS A 625 -13.16 -29.71 21.08
N TYR A 626 -12.33 -30.76 20.99
CA TYR A 626 -11.54 -31.23 22.13
C TYR A 626 -10.52 -30.18 22.60
N ILE A 627 -9.79 -29.56 21.67
CA ILE A 627 -8.79 -28.55 22.01
C ILE A 627 -9.46 -27.31 22.62
N ASP A 628 -10.58 -26.87 22.05
CA ASP A 628 -11.33 -25.71 22.56
C ASP A 628 -11.85 -25.94 23.98
N GLU A 629 -12.34 -27.13 24.29
CA GLU A 629 -12.73 -27.50 25.65
C GLU A 629 -11.56 -27.47 26.63
N LEU A 630 -10.34 -27.81 26.20
CA LEU A 630 -9.14 -27.77 27.05
C LEU A 630 -8.66 -26.35 27.34
N VAL A 631 -8.67 -25.46 26.33
CA VAL A 631 -8.07 -24.11 26.39
C VAL A 631 -9.09 -23.00 26.66
N LYS A 632 -10.36 -23.34 26.85
CA LYS A 632 -11.45 -22.40 27.15
C LYS A 632 -11.07 -21.49 28.33
N SER A 633 -11.09 -20.18 28.10
CA SER A 633 -10.42 -19.17 28.94
C SER A 633 -10.73 -19.23 30.44
N THR A 634 -11.92 -19.66 30.84
CA THR A 634 -12.36 -19.69 32.25
C THR A 634 -12.69 -21.07 32.81
N SER A 635 -13.06 -22.02 31.95
CA SER A 635 -13.56 -23.35 32.37
C SER A 635 -12.75 -24.50 31.81
N GLY A 636 -11.80 -24.23 30.90
CA GLY A 636 -10.94 -25.24 30.34
C GLY A 636 -9.95 -25.78 31.36
N LEU A 637 -9.69 -27.08 31.30
CA LEU A 637 -8.78 -27.79 32.21
C LEU A 637 -7.40 -27.12 32.28
N ILE A 638 -6.86 -26.70 31.13
CA ILE A 638 -5.54 -26.10 31.05
C ILE A 638 -5.55 -24.70 31.65
N SER A 639 -6.55 -23.89 31.28
CA SER A 639 -6.71 -22.52 31.79
C SER A 639 -6.90 -22.50 33.31
N GLN A 640 -7.71 -23.40 33.87
CA GLN A 640 -7.88 -23.56 35.31
C GLN A 640 -6.56 -23.96 35.98
N THR A 641 -5.83 -24.92 35.40
CA THR A 641 -4.53 -25.36 35.94
C THR A 641 -3.50 -24.23 35.93
N GLN A 642 -3.45 -23.43 34.85
CA GLN A 642 -2.57 -22.27 34.77
C GLN A 642 -2.92 -21.20 35.82
N ASN A 643 -4.21 -20.92 36.03
CA ASN A 643 -4.66 -19.98 37.06
C ASN A 643 -4.27 -20.44 38.47
N ILE A 644 -4.48 -21.73 38.78
CA ILE A 644 -4.08 -22.31 40.07
C ILE A 644 -2.57 -22.18 40.30
N LEU A 645 -1.75 -22.52 39.29
CA LEU A 645 -0.30 -22.40 39.41
C LEU A 645 0.14 -20.94 39.55
N LYS A 646 -0.49 -20.01 38.82
CA LYS A 646 -0.23 -18.57 38.91
C LYS A 646 -0.54 -18.02 40.31
N ASP A 647 -1.65 -18.44 40.91
CA ASP A 647 -2.03 -18.02 42.25
C ASP A 647 -1.13 -18.64 43.32
N GLN A 648 -0.70 -19.91 43.15
CA GLN A 648 0.32 -20.53 44.00
C GLN A 648 1.66 -19.79 43.93
N THR A 649 2.08 -19.36 42.73
CA THR A 649 3.30 -18.57 42.57
C THR A 649 3.18 -17.24 43.29
N ARG A 650 2.07 -16.50 43.12
CA ARG A 650 1.81 -15.22 43.81
C ARG A 650 1.83 -15.34 45.33
N GLU A 651 1.25 -16.41 45.87
CA GLU A 651 1.24 -16.65 47.31
C GLU A 651 2.63 -16.97 47.86
N ILE A 652 3.42 -17.78 47.15
CA ILE A 652 4.82 -18.04 47.53
C ILE A 652 5.65 -16.77 47.42
N ASP A 653 5.45 -15.95 46.40
CA ASP A 653 6.11 -14.65 46.23
C ASP A 653 5.86 -13.73 47.43
N ARG A 654 4.59 -13.59 47.83
CA ARG A 654 4.22 -12.81 49.03
C ARG A 654 4.95 -13.32 50.27
N ARG A 655 4.95 -14.64 50.50
CA ARG A 655 5.63 -15.25 51.65
C ARG A 655 7.14 -15.01 51.62
N ILE A 656 7.78 -15.12 50.45
CA ILE A 656 9.20 -14.83 50.28
C ILE A 656 9.47 -13.37 50.71
N GLN A 657 8.71 -12.41 50.18
CA GLN A 657 8.86 -10.99 50.51
C GLN A 657 8.69 -10.72 52.02
N GLU A 658 7.68 -11.33 52.65
CA GLU A 658 7.46 -11.19 54.09
C GLU A 658 8.62 -11.74 54.92
N MET A 659 9.17 -12.90 54.55
CA MET A 659 10.32 -13.48 55.24
C MET A 659 11.60 -12.69 55.01
N GLU A 660 11.84 -12.20 53.79
CA GLU A 660 12.99 -11.35 53.51
C GLU A 660 12.93 -10.06 54.33
N ALA A 661 11.75 -9.44 54.46
CA ALA A 661 11.55 -8.28 55.33
C ALA A 661 11.79 -8.60 56.83
N ARG A 662 11.41 -9.80 57.30
CA ARG A 662 11.68 -10.26 58.67
C ARG A 662 13.17 -10.52 58.91
N LEU A 663 13.84 -11.16 57.95
CA LEU A 663 15.28 -11.41 58.00
C LEU A 663 16.06 -10.10 58.04
N GLU A 664 15.62 -9.07 57.31
CA GLU A 664 16.26 -7.75 57.37
C GLU A 664 16.10 -7.09 58.74
N LYS A 665 14.88 -7.08 59.30
CA LYS A 665 14.67 -6.59 60.68
C LYS A 665 15.47 -7.37 61.71
N ARG A 666 15.60 -8.68 61.53
CA ARG A 666 16.40 -9.56 62.40
C ARG A 666 17.88 -9.22 62.29
N LYS A 667 18.40 -9.01 61.07
CA LYS A 667 19.75 -8.53 60.82
C LYS A 667 20.00 -7.20 61.52
N GLU A 668 19.13 -6.21 61.37
CA GLU A 668 19.24 -4.93 62.08
C GLU A 668 19.24 -5.08 63.61
N SER A 669 18.40 -5.97 64.15
CA SER A 669 18.36 -6.24 65.60
C SER A 669 19.63 -6.91 66.09
N LEU A 670 20.15 -7.90 65.35
CA LEU A 670 21.40 -8.57 65.67
C LEU A 670 22.54 -7.56 65.65
N VAL A 671 22.64 -6.76 64.58
CA VAL A 671 23.63 -5.69 64.47
C VAL A 671 23.55 -4.74 65.68
N ARG A 672 22.36 -4.29 66.09
CA ARG A 672 22.20 -3.46 67.30
C ARG A 672 22.66 -4.16 68.58
N GLN A 673 22.28 -5.42 68.78
CA GLN A 673 22.66 -6.20 69.96
C GLN A 673 24.18 -6.40 70.03
N TYR A 674 24.82 -6.76 68.92
CA TYR A 674 26.27 -6.91 68.85
C TYR A 674 26.99 -5.58 69.08
N THR A 675 26.50 -4.47 68.51
CA THR A 675 27.07 -3.13 68.78
C THR A 675 26.93 -2.73 70.26
N GLN A 676 25.79 -3.01 70.91
CA GLN A 676 25.62 -2.75 72.35
C GLN A 676 26.51 -3.63 73.22
N MET A 677 26.66 -4.90 72.87
CA MET A 677 27.58 -5.83 73.53
C MET A 677 29.02 -5.35 73.39
N GLU A 678 29.45 -4.91 72.21
CA GLU A 678 30.78 -4.34 71.98
C GLU A 678 31.02 -3.09 72.83
N LYS A 679 30.02 -2.20 72.96
CA LYS A 679 30.09 -1.03 73.85
C LYS A 679 30.20 -1.43 75.33
N ALA A 680 29.42 -2.43 75.76
CA ALA A 680 29.48 -2.93 77.14
C ALA A 680 30.83 -3.59 77.44
N LEU A 681 31.35 -4.42 76.53
CA LEU A 681 32.67 -5.01 76.64
C LEU A 681 33.74 -3.94 76.69
N ALA A 682 33.70 -2.94 75.80
CA ALA A 682 34.65 -1.82 75.83
C ALA A 682 34.62 -1.06 77.16
N ALA A 683 33.43 -0.81 77.73
CA ALA A 683 33.27 -0.19 79.04
C ALA A 683 33.79 -1.08 80.18
N MET A 684 33.55 -2.40 80.12
CA MET A 684 34.11 -3.37 81.08
C MET A 684 35.63 -3.44 80.99
N TYR A 685 36.21 -3.41 79.79
CA TYR A 685 37.66 -3.34 79.61
C TYR A 685 38.22 -2.03 80.20
N GLN A 686 37.55 -0.90 79.97
CA GLN A 686 37.94 0.37 80.61
C GLN A 686 37.82 0.32 82.14
N GLN A 687 36.76 -0.30 82.68
CA GLN A 687 36.57 -0.48 84.12
C GLN A 687 37.60 -1.43 84.72
N GLN A 688 37.96 -2.51 84.03
CA GLN A 688 39.03 -3.41 84.42
C GLN A 688 40.37 -2.68 84.44
N MET A 689 40.70 -1.93 83.39
CA MET A 689 41.93 -1.10 83.36
C MET A 689 41.93 -0.06 84.47
N TRP A 690 40.78 0.54 84.78
CA TRP A 690 40.62 1.45 85.91
C TRP A 690 40.82 0.73 87.26
N MET A 691 40.21 -0.44 87.46
CA MET A 691 40.39 -1.26 88.68
C MET A 691 41.84 -1.72 88.83
N ASP A 692 42.49 -2.19 87.76
CA ASP A 692 43.90 -2.56 87.76
C ASP A 692 44.78 -1.35 88.12
N SER A 693 44.46 -0.15 87.61
CA SER A 693 45.17 1.08 88.00
C SER A 693 44.98 1.44 89.48
N GLN A 694 43.79 1.21 90.04
CA GLN A 694 43.50 1.43 91.46
C GLN A 694 44.21 0.39 92.34
N PHE A 695 44.19 -0.89 91.97
CA PHE A 695 44.94 -1.95 92.68
C PHE A 695 46.44 -1.73 92.63
N SER A 696 47.00 -1.30 91.49
CA SER A 696 48.40 -0.88 91.41
C SER A 696 48.72 0.34 92.28
N SER A 697 47.75 1.24 92.52
CA SER A 697 47.95 2.42 93.36
C SER A 697 47.78 2.17 94.87
N MET A 698 47.04 1.12 95.27
CA MET A 698 46.84 0.72 96.67
C MET A 698 47.86 -0.32 97.17
N GLY A 699 48.72 -0.83 96.28
CA GLY A 699 49.74 -1.82 96.58
C GLY A 699 51.16 -1.27 96.67
N ILE A 700 51.40 -0.18 97.41
CA ILE A 700 52.72 0.20 97.94
C ILE A 700 52.52 0.90 99.30
N TRP A 701 52.64 0.17 100.40
CA TRP A 701 53.49 0.40 101.58
C TRP A 701 53.41 -0.80 102.53
#